data_AF-A0A3D6C0W2-F1
#
_entry.id   AF-A0A3D6C0W2-F1
#
_cell.length_a   1.000
_cell.length_b   1.000
_cell.length_c   1.000
_cell.angle_alpha   90.00
_cell.angle_beta   90.00
_cell.angle_gamma   90.00
#
_symmetry.space_group_name_H-M   'P 1'
#
loop_
_entity.id
_entity.type
_entity.pdbx_description
1 polymer ?
#
loop_
_entity_poly.entity_id
_entity_poly.type
_entity_poly.pdbx_seq_one_letter_code
_entity_poly.pdbx_strand_id
1 'polypeptide(L)'
;MDALADTATLSEPLAGAARNFLTAYGSPALLGDEWAKVFIGIHPEDRLDALLTACGFDGDPDGFFHSIRQGILEALAQGKSADIAFNGFRLPKMFLYHILDTLLPGQRLGAMKTTRALAAATGFPVTSQRYSPAALQAVLDTYPVRLSRHVIRQAMVSEAVAAQYLPFADELDPNGHELTFDGHFKQGLMEQMYRNRAIFLLDMRCPVYCRFCFRKHKSLRKEASPTPEDVAVAVEKVGQNPEVREILITGGEPLLNRNNLEAAITGLAGIDHVRTLRIATRSLAYYPHLFLHHDRSVINYLMEKQVFCRDRGKQIEVGVHLVHPDEISVQTLEIISKLTAGGIPVYVQTPFLKGLNDTGEVLARLFTALRQAGAEIYYIFTPCHPIHGTQKYWSPISDSIAAYNYLRSRVSDRCIPKLCTATPLGKMEWHTSGWAVEKDREDPDHIWIRTPYTRSYFEGVTGELSLPHAVRENRDGSLNVKCLIDMGDERLFLKNFGLEKDRGTYGDNEPLNEERLVRITARILESNPLMPAEEVCPGVRQLHATRIETGPELTAEALMFLSAHPEITDIVVHLPDAGDLNLQISQIRDLVRQLDGFDHRAFAVRIRWQAFMARPQDFDGELIANIRGAADVSLTRPRLLEVETWWMAPGQVLPAHRKAARALTAAGIRVYGNLPLISGVNDTPEMVADTAHALRHAGIEFHHVYAAGLSLQNERNTACPIPADRVLAIASHVRKVCSGREIPLYVIWTPKGEKDFGLGTSGPVAGLSKIPGFTC
;
A
#
# COMPACT_ATOMS: atom_id res chain seq x y z
N MET A 1 -0.06 -34.47 8.11
CA MET A 1 -0.72 -35.27 7.06
C MET A 1 -1.57 -36.35 7.69
N ASP A 2 -1.03 -37.13 8.63
CA ASP A 2 -1.82 -38.14 9.37
C ASP A 2 -3.04 -37.56 10.09
N ALA A 3 -2.95 -36.32 10.61
CA ALA A 3 -4.09 -35.60 11.19
C ALA A 3 -5.19 -35.19 10.19
N LEU A 4 -4.88 -35.11 8.89
CA LEU A 4 -5.88 -34.93 7.81
C LEU A 4 -6.49 -36.27 7.37
N ALA A 5 -6.01 -37.41 7.87
CA ALA A 5 -6.49 -38.72 7.46
C ALA A 5 -7.48 -39.34 8.47
N ASP A 6 -7.50 -38.88 9.73
CA ASP A 6 -8.41 -39.36 10.77
C ASP A 6 -9.72 -38.55 10.79
N THR A 7 -10.86 -39.24 10.87
CA THR A 7 -12.17 -38.70 10.43
C THR A 7 -13.26 -38.72 11.48
N ALA A 8 -13.22 -39.64 12.45
CA ALA A 8 -14.36 -39.89 13.32
C ALA A 8 -14.50 -38.90 14.50
N THR A 9 -13.46 -38.12 14.81
CA THR A 9 -13.39 -37.31 16.05
C THR A 9 -13.48 -35.80 15.82
N LEU A 10 -13.56 -35.33 14.58
CA LEU A 10 -13.42 -33.91 14.24
C LEU A 10 -14.67 -33.24 13.69
N SER A 11 -15.77 -33.95 13.43
CA SER A 11 -16.91 -33.34 12.74
C SER A 11 -17.58 -32.20 13.52
N GLU A 12 -17.97 -32.43 14.78
CA GLU A 12 -18.58 -31.38 15.61
C GLU A 12 -17.66 -30.16 15.84
N PRO A 13 -16.34 -30.32 16.12
CA PRO A 13 -15.41 -29.20 16.12
C PRO A 13 -15.38 -28.39 14.81
N LEU A 14 -15.49 -29.03 13.65
CA LEU A 14 -15.50 -28.37 12.35
C LEU A 14 -16.80 -27.63 12.09
N ALA A 15 -17.94 -28.24 12.43
CA ALA A 15 -19.26 -27.58 12.38
C ALA A 15 -19.30 -26.35 13.30
N GLY A 16 -18.78 -26.46 14.52
CA GLY A 16 -18.64 -25.35 15.46
C GLY A 16 -17.75 -24.22 14.90
N ALA A 17 -16.59 -24.55 14.33
CA ALA A 17 -15.71 -23.57 13.70
C ALA A 17 -16.40 -22.87 12.51
N ALA A 18 -17.11 -23.62 11.66
CA ALA A 18 -17.86 -23.06 10.54
C ALA A 18 -18.97 -22.10 11.01
N ARG A 19 -19.78 -22.49 12.00
CA ARG A 19 -20.82 -21.62 12.60
C ARG A 19 -20.23 -20.34 13.15
N ASN A 20 -19.12 -20.43 13.90
CA ASN A 20 -18.43 -19.26 14.44
C ASN A 20 -17.95 -18.32 13.33
N PHE A 21 -17.34 -18.86 12.27
CA PHE A 21 -16.89 -18.06 11.14
C PHE A 21 -18.05 -17.38 10.40
N LEU A 22 -19.10 -18.12 10.09
CA LEU A 22 -20.24 -17.59 9.33
C LEU A 22 -21.03 -16.54 10.13
N THR A 23 -21.10 -16.71 11.45
CA THR A 23 -21.71 -15.74 12.35
C THR A 23 -20.89 -14.45 12.42
N ALA A 24 -19.58 -14.57 12.62
CA ALA A 24 -18.70 -13.41 12.81
C ALA A 24 -18.30 -12.71 11.49
N TYR A 25 -18.18 -13.45 10.38
CA TYR A 25 -17.55 -12.97 9.15
C TYR A 25 -18.36 -13.24 7.87
N GLY A 26 -19.54 -13.87 7.96
CA GLY A 26 -20.45 -14.15 6.85
C GLY A 26 -21.13 -12.90 6.27
N SER A 27 -20.35 -11.96 5.75
CA SER A 27 -20.82 -10.69 5.19
C SER A 27 -20.35 -10.51 3.73
N PRO A 28 -21.08 -9.73 2.90
CA PRO A 28 -20.64 -9.40 1.55
C PRO A 28 -19.26 -8.73 1.52
N ALA A 29 -18.97 -7.88 2.51
CA ALA A 29 -17.70 -7.16 2.61
C ALA A 29 -16.48 -8.11 2.65
N LEU A 30 -16.61 -9.28 3.29
CA LEU A 30 -15.50 -10.23 3.45
C LEU A 30 -15.55 -11.41 2.48
N LEU A 31 -16.75 -11.96 2.21
CA LEU A 31 -16.88 -13.19 1.43
C LEU A 31 -17.28 -12.94 -0.03
N GLY A 32 -17.68 -11.71 -0.37
CA GLY A 32 -18.18 -11.34 -1.68
C GLY A 32 -19.66 -11.68 -1.87
N ASP A 33 -20.24 -11.10 -2.92
CA ASP A 33 -21.69 -11.07 -3.17
C ASP A 33 -22.28 -12.45 -3.42
N GLU A 34 -21.62 -13.25 -4.25
CA GLU A 34 -22.05 -14.61 -4.57
C GLU A 34 -22.20 -15.47 -3.32
N TRP A 35 -21.32 -15.28 -2.34
CA TRP A 35 -21.39 -15.97 -1.06
C TRP A 35 -22.43 -15.38 -0.12
N ALA A 36 -22.47 -14.06 -0.02
CA ALA A 36 -23.42 -13.39 0.86
C ALA A 36 -24.87 -13.67 0.46
N LYS A 37 -25.18 -13.88 -0.83
CA LYS A 37 -26.51 -14.27 -1.32
C LYS A 37 -27.06 -15.52 -0.64
N VAL A 38 -26.20 -16.48 -0.28
CA VAL A 38 -26.61 -17.70 0.44
C VAL A 38 -27.16 -17.39 1.84
N PHE A 39 -26.72 -16.28 2.44
CA PHE A 39 -27.07 -15.91 3.81
C PHE A 39 -28.08 -14.75 3.90
N ILE A 40 -28.59 -14.25 2.78
CA ILE A 40 -29.58 -13.16 2.77
C ILE A 40 -30.86 -13.65 3.46
N GLY A 41 -31.30 -12.91 4.49
CA GLY A 41 -32.50 -13.26 5.26
C GLY A 41 -32.33 -14.46 6.19
N ILE A 42 -31.14 -15.07 6.26
CA ILE A 42 -30.86 -16.23 7.12
C ILE A 42 -30.26 -15.75 8.44
N HIS A 43 -30.85 -16.21 9.55
CA HIS A 43 -30.35 -15.93 10.89
C HIS A 43 -28.93 -16.51 11.06
N PRO A 44 -27.99 -15.84 11.74
CA PRO A 44 -26.59 -16.29 11.82
C PRO A 44 -26.38 -17.75 12.25
N GLU A 45 -27.17 -18.23 13.20
CA GLU A 45 -27.12 -19.62 13.68
C GLU A 45 -27.46 -20.67 12.60
N ASP A 46 -28.31 -20.32 11.63
CA ASP A 46 -28.79 -21.22 10.57
C ASP A 46 -27.93 -21.13 9.29
N ARG A 47 -26.90 -20.27 9.27
CA ARG A 47 -26.07 -20.04 8.08
C ARG A 47 -25.25 -21.26 7.66
N LEU A 48 -24.88 -22.12 8.61
CA LEU A 48 -24.21 -23.37 8.26
C LEU A 48 -25.16 -24.27 7.46
N ASP A 49 -26.41 -24.42 7.89
CA ASP A 49 -27.39 -25.25 7.18
C ASP A 49 -27.67 -24.70 5.78
N ALA A 50 -27.80 -23.38 5.63
CA ALA A 50 -27.92 -22.74 4.32
C ALA A 50 -26.70 -23.01 3.42
N LEU A 51 -25.49 -22.97 3.99
CA LEU A 51 -24.27 -23.33 3.26
C LEU A 51 -24.26 -24.80 2.83
N LEU A 52 -24.65 -25.70 3.73
CA LEU A 52 -24.74 -27.14 3.46
C LEU A 52 -25.72 -27.40 2.30
N THR A 53 -26.90 -26.78 2.34
CA THR A 53 -27.88 -26.84 1.24
C THR A 53 -27.30 -26.32 -0.07
N ALA A 54 -26.66 -25.14 -0.07
CA ALA A 54 -26.05 -24.57 -1.27
C ALA A 54 -24.96 -25.48 -1.86
N CYS A 55 -24.25 -26.24 -1.02
CA CYS A 55 -23.24 -27.21 -1.42
C CYS A 55 -23.79 -28.62 -1.72
N GLY A 56 -25.08 -28.90 -1.48
CA GLY A 56 -25.70 -30.21 -1.71
C GLY A 56 -25.49 -31.24 -0.59
N PHE A 57 -25.30 -30.79 0.64
CA PHE A 57 -25.06 -31.61 1.84
C PHE A 57 -26.15 -31.37 2.90
N ASP A 58 -27.42 -31.29 2.49
CA ASP A 58 -28.56 -31.00 3.37
C ASP A 58 -28.56 -31.86 4.65
N GLY A 59 -28.38 -31.24 5.80
CA GLY A 59 -28.31 -31.94 7.09
C GLY A 59 -27.11 -32.88 7.27
N ASP A 60 -26.10 -32.81 6.40
CA ASP A 60 -24.92 -33.69 6.38
C ASP A 60 -23.59 -32.90 6.52
N PRO A 61 -23.32 -32.28 7.68
CA PRO A 61 -22.04 -31.61 7.94
C PRO A 61 -20.85 -32.58 7.84
N ASP A 62 -21.03 -33.84 8.24
CA ASP A 62 -20.00 -34.87 8.21
C ASP A 62 -19.52 -35.13 6.78
N GLY A 63 -20.46 -35.36 5.85
CA GLY A 63 -20.17 -35.54 4.44
C GLY A 63 -19.56 -34.30 3.79
N PHE A 64 -20.00 -33.10 4.18
CA PHE A 64 -19.43 -31.84 3.69
C PHE A 64 -17.94 -31.70 4.07
N PHE A 65 -17.61 -31.81 5.36
CA PHE A 65 -16.23 -31.67 5.81
C PHE A 65 -15.34 -32.84 5.36
N HIS A 66 -15.90 -34.05 5.23
CA HIS A 66 -15.21 -35.17 4.62
C HIS A 66 -14.81 -34.84 3.17
N SER A 67 -15.74 -34.31 2.38
CA SER A 67 -15.53 -33.97 0.96
C SER A 67 -14.50 -32.86 0.78
N ILE A 68 -14.50 -31.83 1.64
CA ILE A 68 -13.45 -30.79 1.65
C ILE A 68 -12.08 -31.44 1.84
N ARG A 69 -11.95 -32.31 2.84
CA ARG A 69 -10.67 -32.94 3.20
C ARG A 69 -10.17 -33.87 2.10
N GLN A 70 -11.04 -34.69 1.50
CA GLN A 70 -10.67 -35.54 0.37
C GLN A 70 -10.20 -34.72 -0.81
N GLY A 71 -10.94 -33.66 -1.18
CA GLY A 71 -10.52 -32.77 -2.26
C GLY A 71 -9.15 -32.12 -2.02
N ILE A 72 -8.83 -31.79 -0.76
CA ILE A 72 -7.48 -31.32 -0.40
C ILE A 72 -6.43 -32.40 -0.56
N LEU A 73 -6.67 -33.61 -0.04
CA LEU A 73 -5.72 -34.72 -0.13
C LEU A 73 -5.46 -35.14 -1.59
N GLU A 74 -6.51 -35.22 -2.41
CA GLU A 74 -6.43 -35.55 -3.83
C GLU A 74 -5.63 -34.51 -4.61
N ALA A 75 -5.88 -33.22 -4.37
CA ALA A 75 -5.13 -32.14 -5.01
C ALA A 75 -3.64 -32.19 -4.60
N LEU A 76 -3.36 -32.36 -3.31
CA LEU A 76 -1.99 -32.46 -2.80
C LEU A 76 -1.27 -33.67 -3.40
N ALA A 77 -1.92 -34.83 -3.53
CA ALA A 77 -1.36 -36.02 -4.16
C ALA A 77 -0.96 -35.78 -5.63
N GLN A 78 -1.66 -34.88 -6.33
CA GLN A 78 -1.33 -34.44 -7.69
C GLN A 78 -0.27 -33.32 -7.73
N GLY A 79 0.24 -32.89 -6.57
CA GLY A 79 1.16 -31.76 -6.47
C GLY A 79 0.49 -30.43 -6.78
N LYS A 80 -0.78 -30.25 -6.41
CA LYS A 80 -1.52 -29.00 -6.56
C LYS A 80 -2.19 -28.60 -5.26
N SER A 81 -2.50 -27.33 -5.17
CA SER A 81 -3.31 -26.72 -4.13
C SER A 81 -4.76 -26.94 -4.49
N ALA A 82 -5.57 -27.24 -3.49
CA ALA A 82 -6.96 -27.58 -3.68
C ALA A 82 -7.80 -26.36 -4.04
N ASP A 83 -8.75 -26.57 -4.93
CA ASP A 83 -9.71 -25.58 -5.33
C ASP A 83 -11.12 -26.13 -5.10
N ILE A 84 -11.59 -25.96 -3.88
CA ILE A 84 -12.78 -26.65 -3.38
C ILE A 84 -14.04 -25.92 -3.84
N ALA A 85 -14.89 -26.65 -4.58
CA ALA A 85 -16.21 -26.19 -4.99
C ALA A 85 -17.19 -27.36 -5.00
N PHE A 86 -18.45 -27.08 -4.65
CA PHE A 86 -19.55 -28.05 -4.67
C PHE A 86 -20.75 -27.42 -5.36
N ASN A 87 -21.43 -28.14 -6.27
CA ASN A 87 -22.58 -27.62 -7.02
C ASN A 87 -22.33 -26.25 -7.70
N GLY A 88 -21.10 -26.03 -8.21
CA GLY A 88 -20.70 -24.75 -8.81
C GLY A 88 -20.38 -23.64 -7.80
N PHE A 89 -20.58 -23.89 -6.51
CA PHE A 89 -20.31 -22.97 -5.42
C PHE A 89 -18.90 -23.18 -4.86
N ARG A 90 -17.99 -22.22 -5.14
CA ARG A 90 -16.58 -22.27 -4.72
C ARG A 90 -16.39 -21.75 -3.31
N LEU A 91 -15.66 -22.47 -2.46
CA LEU A 91 -15.42 -22.07 -1.07
C LEU A 91 -14.34 -20.96 -0.96
N PRO A 92 -14.58 -19.86 -0.21
CA PRO A 92 -13.65 -18.76 -0.01
C PRO A 92 -12.41 -19.25 0.72
N LYS A 93 -11.26 -18.72 0.33
CA LYS A 93 -9.99 -19.10 0.93
C LYS A 93 -9.96 -18.82 2.43
N MET A 94 -10.49 -17.68 2.88
CA MET A 94 -10.60 -17.35 4.32
C MET A 94 -11.42 -18.36 5.11
N PHE A 95 -12.53 -18.87 4.56
CA PHE A 95 -13.33 -19.92 5.20
C PHE A 95 -12.51 -21.22 5.29
N LEU A 96 -11.88 -21.64 4.18
CA LEU A 96 -11.02 -22.82 4.16
C LEU A 96 -9.85 -22.72 5.14
N TYR A 97 -9.24 -21.55 5.29
CA TYR A 97 -8.18 -21.32 6.28
C TYR A 97 -8.68 -21.53 7.70
N HIS A 98 -9.89 -21.06 8.01
CA HIS A 98 -10.52 -21.27 9.31
C HIS A 98 -10.79 -22.76 9.59
N ILE A 99 -11.29 -23.49 8.60
CA ILE A 99 -11.49 -24.96 8.70
C ILE A 99 -10.15 -25.68 8.87
N LEU A 100 -9.12 -25.27 8.13
CA LEU A 100 -7.77 -25.85 8.23
C LEU A 100 -7.06 -25.52 9.55
N ASP A 101 -7.43 -24.43 10.23
CA ASP A 101 -6.94 -24.11 11.57
C ASP A 101 -7.38 -25.20 12.57
N THR A 102 -8.61 -25.72 12.43
CA THR A 102 -9.15 -26.84 13.21
C THR A 102 -8.54 -28.18 12.80
N LEU A 103 -8.42 -28.45 11.49
CA LEU A 103 -7.89 -29.74 10.98
C LEU A 103 -6.39 -29.93 11.24
N LEU A 104 -5.61 -28.85 11.20
CA LEU A 104 -4.16 -28.90 11.31
C LEU A 104 -3.65 -27.96 12.39
N PRO A 105 -4.01 -28.13 13.68
CA PRO A 105 -3.84 -27.11 14.72
C PRO A 105 -2.38 -26.74 15.02
N GLY A 106 -2.23 -25.62 15.74
CA GLY A 106 -0.95 -25.08 16.18
C GLY A 106 -0.33 -24.05 15.23
N GLN A 107 0.79 -23.46 15.65
CA GLN A 107 1.40 -22.29 14.98
C GLN A 107 2.90 -22.48 14.78
N ARG A 108 3.33 -23.73 14.57
CA ARG A 108 4.75 -24.10 14.50
C ARG A 108 5.45 -23.44 13.30
N LEU A 109 6.71 -23.07 13.51
CA LEU A 109 7.66 -22.69 12.46
C LEU A 109 8.63 -23.84 12.23
N GLY A 110 8.98 -24.12 10.98
CA GLY A 110 9.91 -25.20 10.64
C GLY A 110 10.84 -24.84 9.49
N ALA A 111 12.12 -25.21 9.61
CA ALA A 111 13.09 -25.13 8.53
C ALA A 111 13.08 -26.43 7.71
N MET A 112 12.93 -26.32 6.39
CA MET A 112 12.88 -27.46 5.48
C MET A 112 14.28 -27.69 4.93
N LYS A 113 15.02 -28.62 5.54
CA LYS A 113 16.42 -28.94 5.17
C LYS A 113 16.53 -30.05 4.12
N THR A 114 15.52 -30.91 4.02
CA THR A 114 15.50 -32.03 3.08
C THR A 114 14.17 -32.05 2.32
N THR A 115 14.19 -32.57 1.10
CA THR A 115 12.98 -32.79 0.31
C THR A 115 11.96 -33.67 1.02
N ARG A 116 12.41 -34.67 1.78
CA ARG A 116 11.55 -35.50 2.64
C ARG A 116 10.88 -34.69 3.76
N ALA A 117 11.62 -33.81 4.43
CA ALA A 117 11.06 -32.95 5.47
C ALA A 117 10.05 -31.95 4.89
N LEU A 118 10.34 -31.41 3.71
CA LEU A 118 9.41 -30.55 2.98
C LEU A 118 8.11 -31.29 2.66
N ALA A 119 8.19 -32.45 2.01
CA ALA A 119 7.02 -33.26 1.64
C ALA A 119 6.19 -33.64 2.88
N ALA A 120 6.84 -34.07 3.96
CA ALA A 120 6.16 -34.44 5.20
C ALA A 120 5.43 -33.26 5.86
N ALA A 121 6.02 -32.06 5.80
CA ALA A 121 5.45 -30.87 6.42
C ALA A 121 4.28 -30.29 5.61
N THR A 122 4.39 -30.29 4.28
CA THR A 122 3.45 -29.59 3.39
C THR A 122 2.41 -30.50 2.74
N GLY A 123 2.67 -31.81 2.67
CA GLY A 123 1.85 -32.76 1.93
C GLY A 123 2.08 -32.74 0.41
N PHE A 124 2.90 -31.81 -0.10
CA PHE A 124 3.21 -31.76 -1.52
C PHE A 124 4.25 -32.83 -1.89
N PRO A 125 3.96 -33.69 -2.88
CA PRO A 125 4.88 -34.73 -3.30
C PRO A 125 6.10 -34.11 -3.98
N VAL A 126 7.26 -34.67 -3.70
CA VAL A 126 8.51 -34.37 -4.41
C VAL A 126 8.75 -35.49 -5.42
N THR A 127 8.20 -35.32 -6.62
CA THR A 127 8.22 -36.32 -7.70
C THR A 127 8.91 -35.75 -8.93
N SER A 128 9.54 -36.64 -9.72
CA SER A 128 10.19 -36.28 -10.99
C SER A 128 9.25 -35.61 -12.00
N GLN A 129 7.94 -35.82 -11.89
CA GLN A 129 6.92 -35.18 -12.71
C GLN A 129 6.79 -33.67 -12.45
N ARG A 130 7.10 -33.20 -11.23
CA ARG A 130 7.08 -31.77 -10.88
C ARG A 130 8.49 -31.20 -10.81
N TYR A 131 9.39 -31.85 -10.05
CA TYR A 131 10.81 -31.50 -9.91
C TYR A 131 11.67 -32.72 -9.58
N SER A 132 12.86 -32.85 -10.16
CA SER A 132 13.82 -33.86 -9.71
C SER A 132 14.10 -33.68 -8.21
N PRO A 133 14.02 -34.74 -7.37
CA PRO A 133 14.37 -34.63 -5.95
C PRO A 133 15.77 -34.07 -5.72
N ALA A 134 16.72 -34.36 -6.62
CA ALA A 134 18.08 -33.82 -6.55
C ALA A 134 18.11 -32.30 -6.83
N ALA A 135 17.37 -31.84 -7.85
CA ALA A 135 17.27 -30.42 -8.17
C ALA A 135 16.62 -29.64 -7.01
N LEU A 136 15.54 -30.16 -6.45
CA LEU A 136 14.89 -29.51 -5.31
C LEU A 136 15.77 -29.51 -4.06
N GLN A 137 16.53 -30.57 -3.83
CA GLN A 137 17.51 -30.58 -2.73
C GLN A 137 18.60 -29.51 -2.93
N ALA A 138 19.13 -29.36 -4.15
CA ALA A 138 20.08 -28.30 -4.46
C ALA A 138 19.48 -26.90 -4.20
N VAL A 139 18.21 -26.68 -4.51
CA VAL A 139 17.50 -25.43 -4.15
C VAL A 139 17.46 -25.21 -2.64
N LEU A 140 17.17 -26.23 -1.83
CA LEU A 140 17.15 -26.12 -0.36
C LEU A 140 18.54 -25.84 0.22
N ASP A 141 19.59 -26.34 -0.42
CA ASP A 141 20.97 -26.16 0.00
C ASP A 141 21.47 -24.73 -0.28
N THR A 142 21.07 -24.16 -1.42
CA THR A 142 21.38 -22.78 -1.85
C THR A 142 20.49 -21.73 -1.20
N TYR A 143 19.17 -21.96 -1.16
CA TYR A 143 18.16 -21.01 -0.70
C TYR A 143 17.31 -21.63 0.42
N PRO A 144 17.55 -21.25 1.69
CA PRO A 144 16.86 -21.86 2.82
C PRO A 144 15.34 -21.69 2.71
N VAL A 145 14.62 -22.73 3.09
CA VAL A 145 13.16 -22.72 3.20
C VAL A 145 12.79 -22.78 4.67
N ARG A 146 11.94 -21.84 5.10
CA ARG A 146 11.32 -21.84 6.42
C ARG A 146 9.85 -21.52 6.23
N LEU A 147 8.98 -22.31 6.84
CA LEU A 147 7.54 -22.24 6.68
C LEU A 147 6.86 -22.15 8.05
N SER A 148 5.72 -21.48 8.09
CA SER A 148 4.80 -21.48 9.22
C SER A 148 3.66 -22.46 8.96
N ARG A 149 2.99 -22.91 10.03
CA ARG A 149 1.75 -23.68 9.87
C ARG A 149 0.68 -22.89 9.09
N HIS A 150 0.60 -21.57 9.28
CA HIS A 150 -0.33 -20.70 8.56
C HIS A 150 -0.11 -20.77 7.03
N VAL A 151 1.13 -20.57 6.56
CA VAL A 151 1.46 -20.68 5.13
C VAL A 151 1.23 -22.08 4.60
N ILE A 152 1.52 -23.12 5.38
CA ILE A 152 1.25 -24.51 4.95
C ILE A 152 -0.24 -24.69 4.69
N ARG A 153 -1.12 -24.26 5.61
CA ARG A 153 -2.58 -24.32 5.41
C ARG A 153 -3.00 -23.51 4.19
N GLN A 154 -2.48 -22.29 4.03
CA GLN A 154 -2.84 -21.46 2.88
C GLN A 154 -2.40 -22.09 1.55
N ALA A 155 -1.17 -22.58 1.49
CA ALA A 155 -0.61 -23.25 0.31
C ALA A 155 -1.40 -24.53 -0.05
N MET A 156 -2.02 -25.22 0.91
CA MET A 156 -2.87 -26.39 0.61
C MET A 156 -4.09 -26.04 -0.25
N VAL A 157 -4.55 -24.79 -0.24
CA VAL A 157 -5.76 -24.36 -0.96
C VAL A 157 -5.55 -23.12 -1.82
N SER A 158 -4.31 -22.65 -1.99
CA SER A 158 -3.97 -21.52 -2.86
C SER A 158 -2.62 -21.73 -3.55
N GLU A 159 -2.66 -21.89 -4.88
CA GLU A 159 -1.46 -21.93 -5.71
C GLU A 159 -0.67 -20.62 -5.63
N ALA A 160 -1.38 -19.49 -5.53
CA ALA A 160 -0.74 -18.18 -5.44
C ALA A 160 0.06 -18.02 -4.13
N VAL A 161 -0.41 -18.60 -3.02
CA VAL A 161 0.36 -18.64 -1.78
C VAL A 161 1.48 -19.68 -1.87
N ALA A 162 1.20 -20.88 -2.39
CA ALA A 162 2.20 -21.93 -2.57
C ALA A 162 3.39 -21.43 -3.39
N ALA A 163 3.14 -20.75 -4.51
CA ALA A 163 4.16 -20.19 -5.40
C ALA A 163 5.04 -19.11 -4.74
N GLN A 164 4.62 -18.49 -3.63
CA GLN A 164 5.43 -17.48 -2.94
C GLN A 164 6.39 -18.07 -1.90
N TYR A 165 6.12 -19.29 -1.40
CA TYR A 165 6.80 -19.85 -0.23
C TYR A 165 7.37 -21.26 -0.46
N LEU A 166 6.79 -22.07 -1.35
CA LEU A 166 7.30 -23.40 -1.66
C LEU A 166 8.42 -23.32 -2.71
N PRO A 167 9.51 -24.07 -2.54
CA PRO A 167 10.63 -24.04 -3.47
C PRO A 167 10.29 -24.70 -4.81
N PHE A 168 10.97 -24.27 -5.88
CA PHE A 168 10.86 -24.84 -7.22
C PHE A 168 12.23 -24.93 -7.90
N ALA A 169 12.40 -25.84 -8.86
CA ALA A 169 13.72 -26.12 -9.47
C ALA A 169 14.31 -24.93 -10.23
N ASP A 170 13.48 -24.12 -10.90
CA ASP A 170 13.91 -22.95 -11.68
C ASP A 170 14.60 -21.88 -10.81
N GLU A 171 14.57 -22.01 -9.49
CA GLU A 171 15.37 -21.15 -8.61
C GLU A 171 16.88 -21.34 -8.77
N LEU A 172 17.35 -22.44 -9.35
CA LEU A 172 18.76 -22.65 -9.66
C LEU A 172 19.27 -21.82 -10.84
N ASP A 173 18.37 -21.11 -11.54
CA ASP A 173 18.73 -20.21 -12.62
C ASP A 173 19.64 -19.07 -12.10
N PRO A 174 20.85 -18.88 -12.69
CA PRO A 174 21.80 -17.86 -12.26
C PRO A 174 21.56 -16.48 -12.91
N ASN A 175 20.48 -16.28 -13.66
CA ASN A 175 20.17 -14.99 -14.28
C ASN A 175 19.81 -13.93 -13.22
N GLY A 176 20.24 -12.70 -13.46
CA GLY A 176 20.09 -11.57 -12.55
C GLY A 176 21.33 -11.35 -11.69
N HIS A 177 21.15 -10.62 -10.60
CA HIS A 177 22.23 -10.29 -9.67
C HIS A 177 22.29 -11.31 -8.52
N GLU A 178 23.50 -11.66 -8.09
CA GLU A 178 23.71 -12.47 -6.87
C GLU A 178 23.30 -11.70 -5.61
N LEU A 179 23.58 -10.41 -5.59
CA LEU A 179 23.18 -9.47 -4.55
C LEU A 179 22.53 -8.26 -5.23
N THR A 180 21.36 -7.84 -4.75
CA THR A 180 20.60 -6.72 -5.36
C THR A 180 21.29 -5.37 -5.31
N PHE A 181 22.32 -5.22 -4.49
CA PHE A 181 22.91 -3.93 -4.18
C PHE A 181 24.42 -4.07 -3.94
N ASP A 182 25.20 -4.03 -5.01
CA ASP A 182 26.67 -3.97 -4.93
C ASP A 182 27.21 -2.58 -4.52
N GLY A 183 26.37 -1.74 -3.89
CA GLY A 183 26.80 -0.50 -3.23
C GLY A 183 26.13 -0.39 -1.86
N HIS A 184 26.94 -0.43 -0.78
CA HIS A 184 26.61 -0.01 0.59
C HIS A 184 25.90 -0.95 1.58
N PHE A 185 25.42 -2.16 1.21
CA PHE A 185 24.82 -3.13 2.16
C PHE A 185 25.83 -3.81 3.12
N LYS A 186 27.03 -3.23 3.29
CA LYS A 186 28.12 -3.80 4.10
C LYS A 186 28.57 -2.90 5.25
N GLN A 187 27.93 -1.76 5.50
CA GLN A 187 28.31 -0.83 6.59
C GLN A 187 27.54 -1.08 7.90
N GLY A 188 27.32 -2.34 8.28
CA GLY A 188 26.73 -2.71 9.56
C GLY A 188 25.21 -2.50 9.63
N LEU A 189 24.71 -2.03 10.78
CA LEU A 189 23.27 -1.96 11.09
C LEU A 189 22.51 -0.87 10.32
N MET A 190 23.16 0.24 9.97
CA MET A 190 22.52 1.43 9.40
C MET A 190 22.93 1.63 7.93
N GLU A 191 21.93 1.81 7.07
CA GLU A 191 22.12 2.13 5.66
C GLU A 191 21.46 3.46 5.31
N GLN A 192 22.14 4.28 4.51
CA GLN A 192 21.62 5.58 4.09
C GLN A 192 21.79 5.74 2.57
N MET A 193 20.71 5.50 1.83
CA MET A 193 20.65 5.77 0.38
C MET A 193 20.11 7.16 0.05
N TYR A 194 19.62 7.90 1.05
CA TYR A 194 18.97 9.19 0.86
C TYR A 194 19.34 10.17 1.98
N ARG A 195 19.38 11.47 1.69
CA ARG A 195 19.78 12.49 2.69
C ARG A 195 18.91 12.46 3.95
N ASN A 196 17.61 12.28 3.76
CA ASN A 196 16.61 12.51 4.80
C ASN A 196 16.10 11.26 5.53
N ARG A 197 16.61 10.07 5.20
CA ARG A 197 16.15 8.82 5.80
C ARG A 197 17.20 7.74 5.79
N ALA A 198 17.19 6.93 6.84
CA ALA A 198 18.07 5.77 7.00
C ALA A 198 17.26 4.49 7.23
N ILE A 199 17.92 3.35 7.05
CA ILE A 199 17.38 2.02 7.27
C ILE A 199 18.18 1.37 8.40
N PHE A 200 17.48 0.76 9.37
CA PHE A 200 18.07 -0.03 10.44
C PHE A 200 17.75 -1.51 10.20
N LEU A 201 18.77 -2.37 10.11
CA LEU A 201 18.63 -3.82 9.94
C LEU A 201 18.82 -4.52 11.29
N LEU A 202 17.72 -4.82 11.99
CA LEU A 202 17.80 -5.31 13.39
C LEU A 202 17.92 -6.83 13.54
N ASP A 203 17.57 -7.58 12.50
CA ASP A 203 17.66 -9.04 12.44
C ASP A 203 17.68 -9.45 10.97
N MET A 204 18.41 -10.49 10.58
CA MET A 204 18.42 -11.02 9.19
C MET A 204 17.51 -12.23 9.00
N ARG A 205 16.88 -12.72 10.08
CA ARG A 205 15.99 -13.88 10.07
C ARG A 205 14.53 -13.45 9.87
N CYS A 206 13.78 -14.28 9.19
CA CYS A 206 12.32 -14.17 9.09
C CYS A 206 11.68 -15.45 9.68
N PRO A 207 10.43 -15.39 10.17
CA PRO A 207 9.65 -16.59 10.49
C PRO A 207 9.43 -17.49 9.27
N VAL A 208 9.25 -16.89 8.08
CA VAL A 208 9.02 -17.55 6.80
C VAL A 208 9.87 -16.87 5.72
N TYR A 209 10.43 -17.66 4.79
CA TYR A 209 11.24 -17.13 3.69
C TYR A 209 10.49 -17.14 2.36
N CYS A 210 10.32 -15.96 1.76
CA CYS A 210 9.69 -15.77 0.45
C CYS A 210 10.68 -16.15 -0.66
N ARG A 211 10.20 -16.81 -1.71
CA ARG A 211 11.07 -17.30 -2.82
C ARG A 211 11.59 -16.21 -3.75
N PHE A 212 10.98 -15.02 -3.69
CA PHE A 212 11.40 -13.81 -4.41
C PHE A 212 12.16 -12.79 -3.53
N CYS A 213 12.62 -13.20 -2.34
CA CYS A 213 13.30 -12.29 -1.44
C CYS A 213 14.69 -11.90 -1.99
N PHE A 214 14.98 -10.60 -2.08
CA PHE A 214 16.32 -10.11 -2.44
C PHE A 214 17.43 -10.47 -1.44
N ARG A 215 17.08 -10.99 -0.26
CA ARG A 215 18.00 -11.59 0.74
C ARG A 215 17.88 -13.11 0.81
N LYS A 216 17.52 -13.79 -0.30
CA LYS A 216 17.26 -15.25 -0.29
C LYS A 216 18.51 -16.11 -0.14
N HIS A 217 19.70 -15.61 -0.48
CA HIS A 217 20.95 -16.37 -0.36
C HIS A 217 21.23 -16.77 1.10
N LYS A 218 21.64 -18.03 1.30
CA LYS A 218 21.90 -18.60 2.64
C LYS A 218 23.01 -17.89 3.41
N SER A 219 23.99 -17.31 2.72
CA SER A 219 25.08 -16.53 3.29
C SER A 219 24.54 -15.36 4.13
N LEU A 220 23.62 -14.57 3.56
CA LEU A 220 22.98 -13.43 4.22
C LEU A 220 22.17 -13.83 5.46
N ARG A 221 21.57 -15.03 5.46
CA ARG A 221 20.75 -15.53 6.59
C ARG A 221 21.56 -16.07 7.76
N LYS A 222 22.89 -16.22 7.59
CA LYS A 222 23.82 -16.70 8.63
C LYS A 222 24.56 -15.56 9.34
N GLU A 223 24.38 -14.32 8.90
CA GLU A 223 24.96 -13.16 9.56
C GLU A 223 24.45 -13.04 11.00
N ALA A 224 25.34 -12.62 11.90
CA ALA A 224 24.98 -12.40 13.30
C ALA A 224 23.96 -11.27 13.39
N SER A 225 22.97 -11.43 14.27
CA SER A 225 22.10 -10.30 14.60
C SER A 225 22.90 -9.24 15.35
N PRO A 226 22.65 -7.95 15.10
CA PRO A 226 23.31 -6.89 15.85
C PRO A 226 22.95 -6.94 17.34
N THR A 227 23.76 -6.31 18.18
CA THR A 227 23.46 -6.13 19.62
C THR A 227 22.80 -4.78 19.90
N PRO A 228 22.23 -4.57 21.10
CA PRO A 228 21.74 -3.25 21.50
C PRO A 228 22.82 -2.16 21.48
N GLU A 229 24.09 -2.51 21.70
CA GLU A 229 25.23 -1.59 21.59
C GLU A 229 25.46 -1.16 20.14
N ASP A 230 25.37 -2.08 19.18
CA ASP A 230 25.42 -1.74 17.75
C ASP A 230 24.29 -0.78 17.36
N VAL A 231 23.10 -0.99 17.92
CA VAL A 231 21.94 -0.09 17.74
C VAL A 231 22.24 1.30 18.32
N ALA A 232 22.81 1.38 19.52
CA ALA A 232 23.15 2.65 20.15
C ALA A 232 24.14 3.47 19.29
N VAL A 233 25.16 2.81 18.71
CA VAL A 233 26.10 3.46 17.77
C VAL A 233 25.38 4.00 16.53
N ALA A 234 24.42 3.26 15.98
CA ALA A 234 23.63 3.75 14.85
C ALA A 234 22.73 4.93 15.24
N VAL A 235 22.13 4.91 16.43
CA VAL A 235 21.34 6.03 16.96
C VAL A 235 22.21 7.28 17.10
N GLU A 236 23.44 7.14 17.61
CA GLU A 236 24.39 8.26 17.71
C GLU A 236 24.70 8.88 16.33
N LYS A 237 24.94 8.04 15.32
CA LYS A 237 25.15 8.51 13.93
C LYS A 237 23.94 9.28 13.40
N VAL A 238 22.71 8.85 13.70
CA VAL A 238 21.49 9.61 13.35
C VAL A 238 21.46 10.95 14.08
N GLY A 239 21.87 10.99 15.35
CA GLY A 239 21.97 12.22 16.15
C GLY A 239 22.93 13.25 15.54
N GLN A 240 24.00 12.78 14.90
CA GLN A 240 25.00 13.61 14.22
C GLN A 240 24.56 14.08 12.83
N ASN A 241 23.46 13.55 12.27
CA ASN A 241 22.95 13.89 10.95
C ASN A 241 21.55 14.55 11.01
N PRO A 242 21.46 15.90 11.08
CA PRO A 242 20.19 16.61 11.24
C PRO A 242 19.24 16.52 10.04
N GLU A 243 19.72 16.08 8.87
CA GLU A 243 18.87 15.90 7.69
C GLU A 243 17.99 14.66 7.81
N VAL A 244 18.39 13.65 8.60
CA VAL A 244 17.68 12.37 8.74
C VAL A 244 16.43 12.49 9.62
N ARG A 245 15.25 12.52 9.00
CA ARG A 245 13.96 12.72 9.68
C ARG A 245 13.14 11.43 9.80
N GLU A 246 13.48 10.41 9.04
CA GLU A 246 12.76 9.14 9.00
C GLU A 246 13.71 7.95 9.10
N ILE A 247 13.33 6.97 9.92
CA ILE A 247 14.08 5.72 10.06
C ILE A 247 13.17 4.54 9.72
N LEU A 248 13.59 3.72 8.76
CA LEU A 248 12.97 2.44 8.44
C LEU A 248 13.64 1.31 9.21
N ILE A 249 12.96 0.79 10.22
CA ILE A 249 13.36 -0.38 11.00
C ILE A 249 12.89 -1.64 10.27
N THR A 250 13.84 -2.44 9.80
CA THR A 250 13.62 -3.63 8.96
C THR A 250 14.72 -4.67 9.15
N GLY A 251 14.99 -5.49 8.11
CA GLY A 251 15.90 -6.62 8.12
C GLY A 251 15.23 -7.83 7.48
N GLY A 252 15.19 -8.93 8.21
CA GLY A 252 14.25 -10.02 7.99
C GLY A 252 12.92 -9.67 8.64
N GLU A 253 12.82 -9.83 9.96
CA GLU A 253 11.64 -9.48 10.76
C GLU A 253 12.07 -8.77 12.05
N PRO A 254 11.96 -7.42 12.12
CA PRO A 254 12.44 -6.66 13.27
C PRO A 254 11.70 -6.99 14.57
N LEU A 255 10.44 -7.45 14.47
CA LEU A 255 9.63 -7.81 15.63
C LEU A 255 10.11 -9.08 16.36
N LEU A 256 11.01 -9.86 15.77
CA LEU A 256 11.63 -11.02 16.44
C LEU A 256 12.75 -10.63 17.42
N ASN A 257 13.30 -9.43 17.31
CA ASN A 257 14.38 -8.96 18.18
C ASN A 257 13.91 -7.77 19.03
N ARG A 258 13.14 -8.10 20.08
CA ARG A 258 12.50 -7.11 20.96
C ARG A 258 13.50 -6.16 21.63
N ASN A 259 14.68 -6.65 22.01
CA ASN A 259 15.70 -5.83 22.69
C ASN A 259 16.27 -4.77 21.74
N ASN A 260 16.61 -5.14 20.51
CA ASN A 260 17.11 -4.18 19.53
C ASN A 260 16.04 -3.21 19.07
N LEU A 261 14.80 -3.68 18.90
CA LEU A 261 13.67 -2.84 18.55
C LEU A 261 13.41 -1.80 19.65
N GLU A 262 13.46 -2.22 20.91
CA GLU A 262 13.35 -1.34 22.06
C GLU A 262 14.46 -0.29 22.11
N ALA A 263 15.72 -0.72 21.96
CA ALA A 263 16.86 0.19 21.93
C ALA A 263 16.75 1.21 20.79
N ALA A 264 16.32 0.77 19.60
CA ALA A 264 16.14 1.64 18.44
C ALA A 264 15.03 2.66 18.67
N ILE A 265 13.82 2.22 19.07
CA ILE A 265 12.68 3.12 19.28
C ILE A 265 12.99 4.13 20.37
N THR A 266 13.50 3.67 21.51
CA THR A 266 13.79 4.56 22.66
C THR A 266 14.91 5.55 22.34
N GLY A 267 16.00 5.10 21.71
CA GLY A 267 17.11 5.97 21.31
C GLY A 267 16.69 7.01 20.27
N LEU A 268 16.04 6.59 19.19
CA LEU A 268 15.59 7.48 18.11
C LEU A 268 14.48 8.44 18.58
N ALA A 269 13.67 8.03 19.56
CA ALA A 269 12.68 8.90 20.18
C ALA A 269 13.29 10.07 20.97
N GLY A 270 14.57 9.97 21.37
CA GLY A 270 15.30 11.05 22.01
C GLY A 270 15.87 12.11 21.05
N ILE A 271 15.82 11.88 19.73
CA ILE A 271 16.45 12.77 18.74
C ILE A 271 15.42 13.76 18.19
N ASP A 272 15.66 15.07 18.32
CA ASP A 272 14.67 16.12 18.00
C ASP A 272 14.25 16.16 16.53
N HIS A 273 15.21 16.03 15.61
CA HIS A 273 14.95 16.09 14.16
C HIS A 273 14.29 14.84 13.61
N VAL A 274 14.35 13.70 14.31
CA VAL A 274 13.64 12.47 13.92
C VAL A 274 12.14 12.64 14.13
N ARG A 275 11.36 12.40 13.08
CA ARG A 275 9.90 12.57 13.07
C ARG A 275 9.14 11.26 12.96
N THR A 276 9.62 10.33 12.13
CA THR A 276 8.89 9.09 11.83
C THR A 276 9.77 7.86 12.03
N LEU A 277 9.24 6.86 12.71
CA LEU A 277 9.81 5.52 12.79
C LEU A 277 8.90 4.56 12.03
N ARG A 278 9.41 3.89 11.01
CA ARG A 278 8.65 2.93 10.21
C ARG A 278 9.12 1.53 10.54
N ILE A 279 8.20 0.65 10.94
CA ILE A 279 8.52 -0.74 11.23
C ILE A 279 8.00 -1.58 10.07
N ALA A 280 8.91 -2.16 9.28
CA ALA A 280 8.53 -3.03 8.17
C ALA A 280 8.46 -4.50 8.60
N THR A 281 7.29 -5.10 8.43
CA THR A 281 7.00 -6.49 8.78
C THR A 281 6.19 -7.15 7.68
N ARG A 282 6.52 -8.40 7.35
CA ARG A 282 5.70 -9.22 6.44
C ARG A 282 4.96 -10.33 7.19
N SER A 283 5.14 -10.42 8.51
CA SER A 283 4.53 -11.46 9.32
C SER A 283 3.00 -11.45 9.28
N LEU A 284 2.34 -10.36 8.91
CA LEU A 284 0.88 -10.34 8.71
C LEU A 284 0.40 -11.29 7.60
N ALA A 285 1.21 -11.51 6.57
CA ALA A 285 0.86 -12.38 5.44
C ALA A 285 1.15 -13.86 5.72
N TYR A 286 2.26 -14.15 6.41
CA TYR A 286 2.73 -15.54 6.55
C TYR A 286 2.76 -16.06 7.99
N TYR A 287 2.65 -15.21 9.01
CA TYR A 287 2.71 -15.62 10.42
C TYR A 287 1.99 -14.62 11.33
N PRO A 288 0.67 -14.39 11.12
CA PRO A 288 -0.09 -13.41 11.91
C PRO A 288 -0.12 -13.77 13.41
N HIS A 289 0.15 -15.02 13.78
CA HIS A 289 0.30 -15.43 15.17
C HIS A 289 1.36 -14.64 15.95
N LEU A 290 2.39 -14.09 15.28
CA LEU A 290 3.34 -13.17 15.91
C LEU A 290 2.64 -12.00 16.62
N PHE A 291 1.52 -11.52 16.09
CA PHE A 291 0.76 -10.42 16.65
C PHE A 291 -0.31 -10.86 17.65
N LEU A 292 -0.80 -12.10 17.52
CA LEU A 292 -1.97 -12.58 18.24
C LEU A 292 -1.64 -13.48 19.45
N HIS A 293 -0.44 -14.05 19.51
CA HIS A 293 0.02 -14.86 20.64
C HIS A 293 0.26 -14.05 21.92
N HIS A 294 0.41 -14.74 23.05
CA HIS A 294 0.69 -14.15 24.37
C HIS A 294 -0.16 -12.90 24.67
N ASP A 295 -1.48 -13.05 24.56
CA ASP A 295 -2.45 -11.97 24.76
C ASP A 295 -2.13 -10.70 23.96
N ARG A 296 -1.80 -10.89 22.67
CA ARG A 296 -1.50 -9.81 21.71
C ARG A 296 -0.34 -8.89 22.12
N SER A 297 0.67 -9.43 22.81
CA SER A 297 1.80 -8.67 23.35
C SER A 297 2.54 -7.78 22.35
N VAL A 298 2.61 -8.16 21.07
CA VAL A 298 3.23 -7.35 20.00
C VAL A 298 2.34 -6.17 19.61
N ILE A 299 1.03 -6.36 19.47
CA ILE A 299 0.10 -5.25 19.20
C ILE A 299 0.13 -4.27 20.36
N ASN A 300 0.02 -4.77 21.60
CA ASN A 300 0.04 -3.93 22.80
C ASN A 300 1.35 -3.14 22.91
N TYR A 301 2.49 -3.76 22.59
CA TYR A 301 3.77 -3.06 22.52
C TYR A 301 3.80 -1.94 21.48
N LEU A 302 3.35 -2.22 20.25
CA LEU A 302 3.33 -1.20 19.20
C LEU A 302 2.42 -0.02 19.59
N MET A 303 1.28 -0.30 20.23
CA MET A 303 0.38 0.72 20.77
C MET A 303 1.05 1.56 21.86
N GLU A 304 1.67 0.92 22.84
CA GLU A 304 2.42 1.59 23.91
C GLU A 304 3.53 2.49 23.32
N LYS A 305 4.30 1.98 22.36
CA LYS A 305 5.37 2.74 21.70
C LYS A 305 4.85 3.86 20.82
N GLN A 306 3.69 3.69 20.19
CA GLN A 306 3.05 4.77 19.47
C GLN A 306 2.67 5.92 20.41
N VAL A 307 2.12 5.63 21.60
CA VAL A 307 1.86 6.67 22.62
C VAL A 307 3.17 7.35 23.04
N PHE A 308 4.18 6.55 23.42
CA PHE A 308 5.49 7.06 23.86
C PHE A 308 6.18 7.97 22.83
N CYS A 309 6.14 7.59 21.54
CA CYS A 309 6.69 8.37 20.44
C CYS A 309 5.87 9.64 20.18
N ARG A 310 4.53 9.54 20.22
CA ARG A 310 3.63 10.68 19.99
C ARG A 310 3.80 11.78 21.03
N ASP A 311 3.99 11.42 22.29
CA ASP A 311 4.25 12.38 23.38
C ASP A 311 5.58 13.14 23.17
N ARG A 312 6.49 12.58 22.36
CA ARG A 312 7.76 13.19 21.92
C ARG A 312 7.67 13.81 20.52
N GLY A 313 6.44 13.95 20.02
CA GLY A 313 6.13 14.56 18.74
C GLY A 313 6.53 13.72 17.52
N LYS A 314 6.63 12.39 17.66
CA LYS A 314 7.00 11.44 16.60
C LYS A 314 5.85 10.48 16.27
N GLN A 315 5.93 9.83 15.11
CA GLN A 315 4.93 8.88 14.64
C GLN A 315 5.56 7.52 14.34
N ILE A 316 4.94 6.44 14.83
CA ILE A 316 5.21 5.08 14.36
C ILE A 316 4.26 4.76 13.21
N GLU A 317 4.79 4.18 12.14
CA GLU A 317 4.01 3.59 11.05
C GLU A 317 4.44 2.13 10.85
N VAL A 318 3.51 1.27 10.44
CA VAL A 318 3.80 -0.13 10.15
C VAL A 318 3.70 -0.37 8.65
N GLY A 319 4.81 -0.76 8.05
CA GLY A 319 4.87 -1.17 6.66
C GLY A 319 4.62 -2.65 6.51
N VAL A 320 3.62 -3.02 5.73
CA VAL A 320 3.27 -4.40 5.44
C VAL A 320 3.47 -4.74 3.97
N HIS A 321 3.65 -6.02 3.71
CA HIS A 321 3.87 -6.54 2.37
C HIS A 321 2.91 -7.69 2.10
N LEU A 322 1.99 -7.47 1.16
CA LEU A 322 1.08 -8.49 0.64
C LEU A 322 1.15 -8.48 -0.88
N VAL A 323 1.07 -9.66 -1.49
CA VAL A 323 1.23 -9.87 -2.94
C VAL A 323 -0.09 -10.24 -3.58
N HIS A 324 -0.88 -11.11 -2.94
CA HIS A 324 -2.07 -11.70 -3.53
C HIS A 324 -3.26 -11.68 -2.56
N PRO A 325 -4.51 -11.50 -3.01
CA PRO A 325 -5.69 -11.52 -2.14
C PRO A 325 -5.81 -12.82 -1.33
N ASP A 326 -5.33 -13.96 -1.84
CA ASP A 326 -5.32 -15.22 -1.10
C ASP A 326 -4.39 -15.23 0.13
N GLU A 327 -3.45 -14.28 0.28
CA GLU A 327 -2.70 -14.13 1.54
C GLU A 327 -3.55 -13.51 2.65
N ILE A 328 -4.68 -12.89 2.31
CA ILE A 328 -5.57 -12.27 3.28
C ILE A 328 -6.27 -13.35 4.10
N SER A 329 -6.13 -13.23 5.41
CA SER A 329 -6.88 -13.98 6.41
C SER A 329 -7.67 -13.02 7.31
N VAL A 330 -8.65 -13.54 8.04
CA VAL A 330 -9.36 -12.77 9.08
C VAL A 330 -8.36 -12.17 10.07
N GLN A 331 -7.36 -12.97 10.48
CA GLN A 331 -6.31 -12.52 11.39
C GLN A 331 -5.51 -11.34 10.80
N THR A 332 -5.18 -11.39 9.51
CA THR A 332 -4.47 -10.31 8.80
C THR A 332 -5.27 -9.01 8.85
N LEU A 333 -6.55 -9.04 8.47
CA LEU A 333 -7.40 -7.85 8.45
C LEU A 333 -7.64 -7.29 9.85
N GLU A 334 -7.89 -8.16 10.85
CA GLU A 334 -8.05 -7.72 12.24
C GLU A 334 -6.82 -7.00 12.78
N ILE A 335 -5.61 -7.48 12.48
CA ILE A 335 -4.37 -6.83 12.92
C ILE A 335 -4.29 -5.43 12.30
N ILE A 336 -4.57 -5.30 10.99
CA ILE A 336 -4.58 -4.02 10.30
C ILE A 336 -5.59 -3.07 10.95
N SER A 337 -6.85 -3.50 11.10
CA SER A 337 -7.92 -2.68 11.68
C SER A 337 -7.61 -2.27 13.12
N LYS A 338 -7.01 -3.15 13.94
CA LYS A 338 -6.61 -2.80 15.31
C LYS A 338 -5.49 -1.77 15.34
N LEU A 339 -4.48 -1.91 14.47
CA LEU A 339 -3.37 -0.95 14.37
C LEU A 339 -3.87 0.43 13.93
N THR A 340 -4.70 0.48 12.89
CA THR A 340 -5.24 1.73 12.35
C THR A 340 -6.19 2.41 13.33
N ALA A 341 -7.08 1.66 13.98
CA ALA A 341 -7.97 2.17 15.03
C ALA A 341 -7.23 2.77 16.24
N GLY A 342 -6.03 2.25 16.54
CA GLY A 342 -5.16 2.75 17.60
C GLY A 342 -4.22 3.88 17.16
N GLY A 343 -4.41 4.42 15.95
CA GLY A 343 -3.64 5.55 15.42
C GLY A 343 -2.23 5.22 14.96
N ILE A 344 -2.00 3.97 14.55
CA ILE A 344 -0.79 3.54 13.84
C ILE A 344 -1.16 3.34 12.36
N PRO A 345 -0.71 4.24 11.46
CA PRO A 345 -0.88 4.05 10.03
C PRO A 345 -0.23 2.73 9.58
N VAL A 346 -0.99 1.94 8.82
CA VAL A 346 -0.51 0.70 8.20
C VAL A 346 -0.47 0.90 6.70
N TYR A 347 0.72 0.91 6.10
CA TYR A 347 0.89 1.10 4.65
C TYR A 347 1.33 -0.19 3.96
N VAL A 348 0.86 -0.40 2.74
CA VAL A 348 1.04 -1.64 1.97
C VAL A 348 2.03 -1.43 0.83
N GLN A 349 2.99 -2.35 0.72
CA GLN A 349 3.92 -2.43 -0.41
C GLN A 349 3.79 -3.79 -1.08
N THR A 350 3.75 -3.78 -2.41
CA THR A 350 3.44 -4.97 -3.21
C THR A 350 4.48 -5.11 -4.33
N PRO A 351 5.35 -6.12 -4.35
CA PRO A 351 6.12 -6.42 -5.55
C PRO A 351 5.19 -6.97 -6.63
N PHE A 352 5.45 -6.57 -7.86
CA PHE A 352 4.75 -7.06 -9.04
C PHE A 352 5.43 -8.35 -9.51
N LEU A 353 4.71 -9.47 -9.41
CA LEU A 353 5.22 -10.82 -9.63
C LEU A 353 4.36 -11.51 -10.70
N LYS A 354 5.03 -11.94 -11.79
CA LYS A 354 4.40 -12.68 -12.88
C LYS A 354 3.67 -13.93 -12.40
N GLY A 355 2.48 -14.16 -12.94
CA GLY A 355 1.59 -15.27 -12.63
C GLY A 355 0.96 -15.22 -11.23
N LEU A 356 1.16 -14.12 -10.49
CA LEU A 356 0.55 -13.93 -9.16
C LEU A 356 -0.34 -12.71 -9.16
N ASN A 357 0.23 -11.51 -9.27
CA ASN A 357 -0.50 -10.24 -9.17
C ASN A 357 -0.22 -9.34 -10.36
N ASP A 358 0.08 -9.95 -11.50
CA ASP A 358 0.44 -9.29 -12.75
C ASP A 358 -0.76 -8.78 -13.56
N THR A 359 -1.93 -8.72 -12.93
CA THR A 359 -3.17 -8.20 -13.52
C THR A 359 -3.84 -7.19 -12.59
N GLY A 360 -4.51 -6.20 -13.20
CA GLY A 360 -5.23 -5.17 -12.44
C GLY A 360 -6.38 -5.72 -11.61
N GLU A 361 -7.05 -6.77 -12.07
CA GLU A 361 -8.15 -7.45 -11.34
C GLU A 361 -7.69 -8.03 -10.01
N VAL A 362 -6.55 -8.73 -10.01
CA VAL A 362 -6.00 -9.33 -8.79
C VAL A 362 -5.60 -8.23 -7.80
N LEU A 363 -4.92 -7.19 -8.27
CA LEU A 363 -4.51 -6.06 -7.44
C LEU A 363 -5.72 -5.26 -6.91
N ALA A 364 -6.79 -5.10 -7.71
CA ALA A 364 -8.00 -4.39 -7.29
C ALA A 364 -8.66 -5.10 -6.11
N ARG A 365 -8.77 -6.44 -6.16
CA ARG A 365 -9.29 -7.24 -5.04
C ARG A 365 -8.42 -7.11 -3.79
N LEU A 366 -7.10 -7.23 -3.96
CA LEU A 366 -6.13 -7.10 -2.85
C LEU A 366 -6.23 -5.74 -2.18
N PHE A 367 -6.15 -4.65 -2.96
CA PHE A 367 -6.11 -3.29 -2.44
C PHE A 367 -7.45 -2.86 -1.86
N THR A 368 -8.58 -3.27 -2.44
CA THR A 368 -9.89 -2.98 -1.88
C THR A 368 -10.07 -3.64 -0.52
N ALA A 369 -9.74 -4.93 -0.39
CA ALA A 369 -9.85 -5.64 0.88
C ALA A 369 -8.92 -5.06 1.98
N LEU A 370 -7.69 -4.70 1.63
CA LEU A 370 -6.77 -4.06 2.57
C LEU A 370 -7.21 -2.64 2.94
N ARG A 371 -7.73 -1.89 1.97
CA ARG A 371 -8.25 -0.53 2.18
C ARG A 371 -9.46 -0.55 3.10
N GLN A 372 -10.36 -1.53 2.98
CA GLN A 372 -11.49 -1.77 3.87
C GLN A 372 -11.08 -2.01 5.33
N ALA A 373 -9.95 -2.70 5.56
CA ALA A 373 -9.39 -2.86 6.90
C ALA A 373 -8.70 -1.59 7.44
N GLY A 374 -8.61 -0.52 6.64
CA GLY A 374 -8.00 0.75 7.03
C GLY A 374 -6.57 0.96 6.52
N ALA A 375 -5.99 0.01 5.79
CA ALA A 375 -4.62 0.17 5.28
C ALA A 375 -4.50 1.28 4.23
N GLU A 376 -3.29 1.77 4.02
CA GLU A 376 -2.92 2.72 2.97
C GLU A 376 -2.17 2.01 1.85
N ILE A 377 -2.66 2.14 0.63
CA ILE A 377 -2.03 1.51 -0.52
C ILE A 377 -0.90 2.41 -1.01
N TYR A 378 0.35 1.92 -0.95
CA TYR A 378 1.50 2.81 -1.05
C TYR A 378 2.41 2.56 -2.26
N TYR A 379 3.00 1.37 -2.40
CA TYR A 379 3.87 1.07 -3.54
C TYR A 379 3.49 -0.23 -4.26
N ILE A 380 3.57 -0.19 -5.59
CA ILE A 380 3.90 -1.36 -6.40
C ILE A 380 5.38 -1.26 -6.79
N PHE A 381 6.18 -2.27 -6.46
CA PHE A 381 7.55 -2.39 -6.95
C PHE A 381 7.58 -3.22 -8.22
N THR A 382 7.99 -2.61 -9.34
CA THR A 382 8.05 -3.24 -10.67
C THR A 382 9.43 -3.03 -11.32
N PRO A 383 9.96 -4.00 -12.06
CA PRO A 383 9.53 -5.40 -12.03
C PRO A 383 9.92 -6.05 -10.68
N CYS A 384 9.66 -7.36 -10.52
CA CYS A 384 10.38 -8.14 -9.53
C CYS A 384 11.90 -7.88 -9.67
N HIS A 385 12.61 -7.68 -8.55
CA HIS A 385 14.05 -7.44 -8.62
C HIS A 385 14.74 -8.60 -9.32
N PRO A 386 15.65 -8.33 -10.28
CA PRO A 386 16.31 -9.38 -11.04
C PRO A 386 17.45 -9.98 -10.21
N ILE A 387 17.11 -10.98 -9.40
CA ILE A 387 18.07 -11.76 -8.61
C ILE A 387 18.09 -13.22 -9.05
N HIS A 388 19.19 -13.91 -8.74
CA HIS A 388 19.30 -15.35 -8.99
C HIS A 388 18.07 -16.12 -8.48
N GLY A 389 17.54 -16.99 -9.33
CA GLY A 389 16.39 -17.82 -9.01
C GLY A 389 15.06 -17.09 -8.86
N THR A 390 14.89 -15.90 -9.46
CA THR A 390 13.60 -15.19 -9.48
C THR A 390 13.05 -14.90 -10.85
N GLN A 391 13.74 -15.33 -11.91
CA GLN A 391 13.34 -15.06 -13.30
C GLN A 391 11.89 -15.46 -13.61
N LYS A 392 11.38 -16.52 -12.98
CA LYS A 392 9.97 -16.94 -13.07
C LYS A 392 8.97 -15.83 -12.70
N TYR A 393 9.34 -14.91 -11.82
CA TYR A 393 8.50 -13.80 -11.38
C TYR A 393 8.70 -12.51 -12.19
N TRP A 394 9.68 -12.46 -13.09
CA TRP A 394 9.95 -11.27 -13.88
C TRP A 394 8.84 -11.05 -14.90
N SER A 395 8.40 -9.80 -15.00
CA SER A 395 7.39 -9.35 -15.95
C SER A 395 7.90 -8.06 -16.59
N PRO A 396 7.51 -7.78 -17.84
CA PRO A 396 7.82 -6.50 -18.44
C PRO A 396 7.13 -5.33 -17.72
N ILE A 397 7.70 -4.13 -17.85
CA ILE A 397 7.10 -2.90 -17.29
C ILE A 397 5.71 -2.63 -17.88
N SER A 398 5.49 -2.95 -19.16
CA SER A 398 4.19 -2.79 -19.84
C SER A 398 3.04 -3.45 -19.09
N ASP A 399 3.27 -4.63 -18.50
CA ASP A 399 2.23 -5.38 -17.76
C ASP A 399 1.85 -4.63 -16.49
N SER A 400 2.84 -4.10 -15.78
CA SER A 400 2.61 -3.32 -14.57
C SER A 400 1.92 -1.98 -14.86
N ILE A 401 2.21 -1.34 -15.99
CA ILE A 401 1.48 -0.14 -16.46
C ILE A 401 0.05 -0.50 -16.85
N ALA A 402 -0.18 -1.63 -17.52
CA ALA A 402 -1.52 -2.09 -17.88
C ALA A 402 -2.36 -2.39 -16.63
N ALA A 403 -1.79 -3.10 -15.64
CA ALA A 403 -2.43 -3.37 -14.36
C ALA A 403 -2.71 -2.08 -13.58
N TYR A 404 -1.78 -1.13 -13.58
CA TYR A 404 -1.94 0.18 -12.97
C TYR A 404 -3.08 1.00 -13.61
N ASN A 405 -3.15 1.04 -14.95
CA ASN A 405 -4.25 1.71 -15.67
C ASN A 405 -5.61 1.09 -15.36
N TYR A 406 -5.67 -0.24 -15.23
CA TYR A 406 -6.88 -0.93 -14.79
C TYR A 406 -7.31 -0.44 -13.41
N LEU A 407 -6.39 -0.43 -12.43
CA LEU A 407 -6.67 0.07 -11.07
C LEU A 407 -7.24 1.49 -11.12
N ARG A 408 -6.58 2.40 -11.86
CA ARG A 408 -7.01 3.80 -11.94
C ARG A 408 -8.44 3.99 -12.43
N SER A 409 -8.95 3.06 -13.23
CA SER A 409 -10.33 3.10 -13.74
C SER A 409 -11.36 2.32 -12.92
N ARG A 410 -10.93 1.53 -11.93
CA ARG A 410 -11.77 0.51 -11.27
C ARG A 410 -11.73 0.51 -9.74
N VAL A 411 -10.83 1.25 -9.11
CA VAL A 411 -10.79 1.39 -7.64
C VAL A 411 -10.84 2.85 -7.22
N SER A 412 -11.19 3.10 -5.97
CA SER A 412 -11.09 4.43 -5.35
C SER A 412 -9.67 5.00 -5.49
N ASP A 413 -9.53 6.33 -5.63
CA ASP A 413 -8.23 7.00 -5.76
C ASP A 413 -7.30 6.76 -4.55
N ARG A 414 -7.86 6.49 -3.37
CA ARG A 414 -7.08 6.13 -2.16
C ARG A 414 -6.56 4.69 -2.18
N CYS A 415 -6.93 3.91 -3.19
CA CYS A 415 -6.38 2.59 -3.47
C CYS A 415 -5.29 2.63 -4.57
N ILE A 416 -4.91 3.80 -5.07
CA ILE A 416 -3.93 3.92 -6.14
C ILE A 416 -2.51 3.99 -5.55
N PRO A 417 -1.66 2.97 -5.79
CA PRO A 417 -0.28 2.97 -5.31
C PRO A 417 0.57 3.91 -6.17
N LYS A 418 1.83 4.10 -5.78
CA LYS A 418 2.88 4.60 -6.68
C LYS A 418 3.56 3.43 -7.38
N LEU A 419 3.75 3.51 -8.69
CA LEU A 419 4.49 2.51 -9.47
C LEU A 419 5.97 2.83 -9.45
N CYS A 420 6.79 1.96 -8.85
CA CYS A 420 8.19 2.25 -8.54
C CYS A 420 9.16 1.19 -9.00
N THR A 421 10.34 1.62 -9.43
CA THR A 421 11.52 0.76 -9.63
C THR A 421 12.61 1.19 -8.68
N ALA A 422 13.22 0.24 -7.97
CA ALA A 422 14.45 0.51 -7.25
C ALA A 422 15.64 0.34 -8.21
N THR A 423 16.50 1.34 -8.27
CA THR A 423 17.73 1.32 -9.06
C THR A 423 18.93 1.36 -8.11
N PRO A 424 20.15 1.08 -8.60
CA PRO A 424 21.38 1.29 -7.83
C PRO A 424 21.53 2.70 -7.23
N LEU A 425 20.93 3.72 -7.85
CA LEU A 425 20.96 5.12 -7.37
C LEU A 425 19.84 5.46 -6.38
N GLY A 426 18.91 4.54 -6.13
CA GLY A 426 17.71 4.77 -5.35
C GLY A 426 16.43 4.53 -6.15
N LYS A 427 15.28 4.68 -5.49
CA LYS A 427 13.96 4.41 -6.10
C LYS A 427 13.53 5.57 -6.97
N MET A 428 12.97 5.26 -8.13
CA MET A 428 12.24 6.21 -8.96
C MET A 428 10.76 5.82 -9.03
N GLU A 429 9.92 6.80 -9.33
CA GLU A 429 8.51 6.64 -9.65
C GLU A 429 8.34 6.81 -11.15
N TRP A 430 7.73 5.81 -11.78
CA TRP A 430 7.39 5.88 -13.20
C TRP A 430 6.48 7.08 -13.48
N HIS A 431 6.62 7.68 -14.66
CA HIS A 431 5.83 8.82 -15.16
C HIS A 431 6.20 10.20 -14.59
N THR A 432 6.85 10.29 -13.43
CA THR A 432 7.07 11.57 -12.75
C THR A 432 8.54 11.86 -12.44
N SER A 433 9.23 10.96 -11.74
CA SER A 433 10.61 11.16 -11.30
C SER A 433 11.64 10.32 -12.05
N GLY A 434 11.19 9.45 -12.96
CA GLY A 434 12.06 8.71 -13.87
C GLY A 434 11.31 8.03 -15.01
N TRP A 435 12.04 7.65 -16.06
CA TRP A 435 11.49 7.02 -17.26
C TRP A 435 12.54 6.22 -18.04
N ALA A 436 12.08 5.34 -18.92
CA ALA A 436 12.94 4.59 -19.82
C ALA A 436 13.42 5.49 -20.97
N VAL A 437 14.74 5.53 -21.19
CA VAL A 437 15.40 6.36 -22.20
C VAL A 437 15.52 5.60 -23.51
N GLU A 438 16.29 4.51 -23.49
CA GLU A 438 16.58 3.67 -24.64
C GLU A 438 17.03 2.29 -24.18
N LYS A 439 16.95 1.31 -25.08
CA LYS A 439 17.57 0.00 -24.90
C LYS A 439 19.09 0.12 -25.00
N ASP A 440 19.84 -0.63 -24.20
CA ASP A 440 21.29 -0.65 -24.31
C ASP A 440 21.71 -1.32 -25.63
N ARG A 441 22.77 -0.77 -26.26
CA ARG A 441 23.21 -1.22 -27.60
C ARG A 441 24.09 -2.45 -27.55
N GLU A 442 24.82 -2.62 -26.46
CA GLU A 442 25.78 -3.72 -26.27
C GLU A 442 25.12 -4.90 -25.54
N ASP A 443 24.12 -4.62 -24.71
CA ASP A 443 23.40 -5.60 -23.91
C ASP A 443 21.88 -5.44 -24.06
N PRO A 444 21.26 -6.17 -25.01
CA PRO A 444 19.83 -6.05 -25.28
C PRO A 444 18.91 -6.48 -24.14
N ASP A 445 19.39 -7.05 -23.04
CA ASP A 445 18.54 -7.35 -21.88
C ASP A 445 18.45 -6.16 -20.91
N HIS A 446 19.22 -5.11 -21.18
CA HIS A 446 19.29 -3.91 -20.36
C HIS A 446 18.71 -2.68 -21.04
N ILE A 447 18.23 -1.77 -20.21
CA ILE A 447 17.74 -0.46 -20.61
C ILE A 447 18.43 0.64 -19.82
N TRP A 448 18.50 1.83 -20.41
CA TRP A 448 18.88 3.04 -19.72
C TRP A 448 17.65 3.70 -19.13
N ILE A 449 17.66 3.89 -17.81
CA ILE A 449 16.60 4.57 -17.06
C ILE A 449 17.12 5.91 -16.58
N ARG A 450 16.35 6.97 -16.81
CA ARG A 450 16.61 8.29 -16.25
C ARG A 450 16.10 8.39 -14.83
N THR A 451 16.91 8.95 -13.94
CA THR A 451 16.61 9.09 -12.50
C THR A 451 16.57 10.57 -12.08
N PRO A 452 15.98 10.91 -10.91
CA PRO A 452 15.95 12.29 -10.43
C PRO A 452 17.25 12.69 -9.73
N TYR A 453 18.21 11.77 -9.62
CA TYR A 453 19.44 11.95 -8.86
C TYR A 453 20.52 12.60 -9.72
N THR A 454 21.37 13.39 -9.06
CA THR A 454 22.55 14.02 -9.65
C THR A 454 23.81 13.48 -8.98
N ARG A 455 24.97 13.67 -9.61
CA ARG A 455 26.27 13.34 -9.00
C ARG A 455 26.44 14.01 -7.63
N SER A 456 26.17 15.31 -7.54
CA SER A 456 26.25 16.07 -6.29
C SER A 456 25.29 15.58 -5.20
N TYR A 457 24.13 15.05 -5.59
CA TYR A 457 23.21 14.43 -4.65
C TYR A 457 23.80 13.14 -4.10
N PHE A 458 24.30 12.27 -4.98
CA PHE A 458 24.91 10.99 -4.61
C PHE A 458 26.11 11.19 -3.69
N GLU A 459 27.07 12.03 -4.11
CA GLU A 459 28.26 12.39 -3.32
C GLU A 459 27.89 12.91 -1.93
N GLY A 460 26.88 13.78 -1.84
CA GLY A 460 26.43 14.33 -0.56
C GLY A 460 25.74 13.32 0.37
N VAL A 461 25.28 12.18 -0.16
CA VAL A 461 24.65 11.11 0.65
C VAL A 461 25.66 10.05 1.05
N THR A 462 26.45 9.56 0.09
CA THR A 462 27.31 8.39 0.28
C THR A 462 28.73 8.77 0.71
N GLY A 463 29.14 10.02 0.47
CA GLY A 463 30.53 10.45 0.57
C GLY A 463 31.43 9.88 -0.54
N GLU A 464 30.89 9.11 -1.48
CA GLU A 464 31.64 8.51 -2.58
C GLU A 464 31.68 9.42 -3.80
N LEU A 465 32.89 9.72 -4.28
CA LEU A 465 33.14 10.56 -5.47
C LEU A 465 32.98 9.79 -6.80
N SER A 466 33.04 8.45 -6.75
CA SER A 466 32.89 7.58 -7.91
C SER A 466 31.45 7.12 -8.06
N LEU A 467 30.86 7.33 -9.24
CA LEU A 467 29.59 6.71 -9.60
C LEU A 467 29.79 5.21 -9.90
N PRO A 468 28.78 4.36 -9.71
CA PRO A 468 28.81 2.96 -10.14
C PRO A 468 29.12 2.84 -11.64
N HIS A 469 29.73 1.73 -12.06
CA HIS A 469 30.14 1.46 -13.46
C HIS A 469 28.98 1.48 -14.49
N ALA A 470 27.72 1.47 -14.03
CA ALA A 470 26.51 1.40 -14.84
C ALA A 470 25.72 2.73 -14.88
N VAL A 471 26.41 3.88 -14.83
CA VAL A 471 25.79 5.21 -14.75
C VAL A 471 26.40 6.18 -15.77
N ARG A 472 25.58 7.01 -16.41
CA ARG A 472 26.02 8.13 -17.27
C ARG A 472 25.30 9.43 -16.90
N GLU A 473 26.02 10.53 -16.98
CA GLU A 473 25.51 11.86 -16.63
C GLU A 473 24.95 12.58 -17.87
N ASN A 474 23.77 13.18 -17.71
CA ASN A 474 23.08 13.93 -18.75
C ASN A 474 23.54 15.41 -18.75
N ARG A 475 23.22 16.14 -19.83
CA ARG A 475 23.57 17.58 -19.95
C ARG A 475 22.99 18.45 -18.83
N ASP A 476 21.83 18.07 -18.28
CA ASP A 476 21.20 18.77 -17.16
C ASP A 476 21.71 18.32 -15.79
N GLY A 477 22.65 17.37 -15.73
CA GLY A 477 23.26 16.84 -14.51
C GLY A 477 22.48 15.69 -13.85
N SER A 478 21.33 15.30 -14.40
CA SER A 478 20.63 14.08 -13.98
C SER A 478 21.41 12.83 -14.41
N LEU A 479 21.18 11.71 -13.71
CA LEU A 479 21.87 10.46 -13.97
C LEU A 479 20.94 9.45 -14.66
N ASN A 480 21.46 8.82 -15.72
CA ASN A 480 20.89 7.62 -16.30
C ASN A 480 21.62 6.39 -15.74
N VAL A 481 20.86 5.35 -15.38
CA VAL A 481 21.38 4.10 -14.85
C VAL A 481 20.96 2.93 -15.75
N LYS A 482 21.89 2.01 -16.01
CA LYS A 482 21.63 0.78 -16.78
C LYS A 482 20.97 -0.24 -15.85
N CYS A 483 19.86 -0.83 -16.28
CA CYS A 483 19.08 -1.78 -15.48
C CYS A 483 18.65 -2.98 -16.32
N LEU A 484 18.71 -4.18 -15.74
CA LEU A 484 18.19 -5.43 -16.31
C LEU A 484 16.66 -5.45 -16.18
N ILE A 485 15.98 -4.85 -17.16
CA ILE A 485 14.53 -4.64 -17.16
C ILE A 485 14.01 -4.80 -18.58
N ASP A 486 13.01 -5.65 -18.75
CA ASP A 486 12.21 -5.72 -19.97
C ASP A 486 11.10 -4.66 -19.93
N MET A 487 11.02 -3.83 -20.98
CA MET A 487 9.94 -2.86 -21.11
C MET A 487 8.65 -3.48 -21.65
N GLY A 488 8.73 -4.56 -22.43
CA GLY A 488 7.61 -5.21 -23.12
C GLY A 488 6.94 -4.38 -24.24
N ASP A 489 7.07 -3.06 -24.23
CA ASP A 489 6.54 -2.15 -25.24
C ASP A 489 7.55 -1.02 -25.54
N GLU A 490 8.07 -0.99 -26.77
CA GLU A 490 9.05 0.01 -27.19
C GLU A 490 8.50 1.45 -27.20
N ARG A 491 7.17 1.63 -27.24
CA ARG A 491 6.54 2.95 -27.17
C ARG A 491 6.70 3.62 -25.81
N LEU A 492 7.10 2.87 -24.79
CA LEU A 492 7.35 3.38 -23.44
C LEU A 492 8.71 4.07 -23.30
N PHE A 493 9.60 3.98 -24.28
CA PHE A 493 10.86 4.73 -24.30
C PHE A 493 10.61 6.19 -24.69
N LEU A 494 10.96 7.12 -23.80
CA LEU A 494 10.76 8.56 -24.03
C LEU A 494 12.00 9.28 -24.57
N LYS A 495 13.08 8.55 -24.83
CA LYS A 495 14.39 9.12 -25.17
C LYS A 495 14.91 10.05 -24.07
N ASN A 496 16.07 10.63 -24.32
CA ASN A 496 16.69 11.56 -23.40
C ASN A 496 16.30 12.99 -23.81
N PHE A 497 15.42 13.62 -23.03
CA PHE A 497 15.14 15.05 -23.14
C PHE A 497 15.61 15.72 -21.85
N GLY A 498 16.15 16.94 -21.98
CA GLY A 498 16.56 17.73 -20.83
C GLY A 498 15.34 18.26 -20.09
N LEU A 499 15.40 18.29 -18.76
CA LEU A 499 14.51 19.16 -18.00
C LEU A 499 15.14 20.56 -18.10
N GLU A 500 14.47 21.50 -18.77
CA GLU A 500 15.02 22.86 -18.90
C GLU A 500 15.21 23.47 -17.51
N LYS A 501 16.44 23.96 -17.26
CA LYS A 501 16.84 24.44 -15.92
C LYS A 501 16.19 25.74 -15.51
N ASP A 502 15.66 26.52 -16.45
CA ASP A 502 15.09 27.83 -16.16
C ASP A 502 14.40 28.40 -17.41
N ARG A 503 13.15 27.99 -17.68
CA ARG A 503 12.23 28.92 -18.35
C ARG A 503 11.71 29.77 -17.21
N GLY A 504 12.11 31.04 -17.16
CA GLY A 504 11.79 31.96 -16.06
C GLY A 504 10.30 31.96 -15.66
N THR A 505 10.00 32.67 -14.58
CA THR A 505 8.63 32.85 -14.08
C THR A 505 7.66 33.24 -15.21
N TYR A 506 6.79 32.30 -15.60
CA TYR A 506 5.66 32.59 -16.46
C TYR A 506 4.60 33.28 -15.58
N GLY A 507 4.34 34.57 -15.85
CA GLY A 507 3.37 35.40 -15.13
C GLY A 507 3.98 36.24 -14.01
N ASP A 508 3.34 37.39 -13.71
CA ASP A 508 3.82 38.49 -12.85
C ASP A 508 4.85 38.07 -11.79
N ASN A 509 6.05 38.65 -11.88
CA ASN A 509 7.19 38.51 -10.96
C ASN A 509 6.89 38.98 -9.52
N GLU A 510 5.64 39.27 -9.16
CA GLU A 510 5.29 39.54 -7.79
C GLU A 510 5.32 38.25 -6.95
N PRO A 511 6.14 38.19 -5.90
CA PRO A 511 6.14 37.08 -4.95
C PRO A 511 4.72 36.81 -4.43
N LEU A 512 4.41 35.55 -4.12
CA LEU A 512 3.20 35.21 -3.40
C LEU A 512 3.20 35.99 -2.07
N ASN A 513 2.35 37.02 -1.97
CA ASN A 513 2.12 37.76 -0.74
C ASN A 513 0.86 37.25 -0.03
N GLU A 514 0.72 37.64 1.23
CA GLU A 514 -0.36 37.17 2.10
C GLU A 514 -1.75 37.52 1.54
N GLU A 515 -1.93 38.74 1.02
CA GLU A 515 -3.21 39.19 0.43
C GLU A 515 -3.61 38.36 -0.80
N ARG A 516 -2.64 38.06 -1.68
CA ARG A 516 -2.85 37.21 -2.87
C ARG A 516 -3.17 35.77 -2.48
N LEU A 517 -2.46 35.22 -1.49
CA LEU A 517 -2.73 33.89 -0.96
C LEU A 517 -4.14 33.82 -0.35
N VAL A 518 -4.54 34.82 0.44
CA VAL A 518 -5.89 34.91 1.01
C VAL A 518 -6.94 34.96 -0.09
N ARG A 519 -6.76 35.79 -1.13
CA ARG A 519 -7.69 35.89 -2.24
C ARG A 519 -7.86 34.57 -3.01
N ILE A 520 -6.75 33.89 -3.31
CA ILE A 520 -6.80 32.60 -4.02
C ILE A 520 -7.41 31.51 -3.12
N THR A 521 -7.10 31.54 -1.83
CA THR A 521 -7.68 30.61 -0.85
C THR A 521 -9.17 30.83 -0.68
N ALA A 522 -9.64 32.09 -0.63
CA ALA A 522 -11.06 32.42 -0.62
C ALA A 522 -11.79 31.86 -1.84
N ARG A 523 -11.18 31.91 -3.03
CA ARG A 523 -11.76 31.29 -4.22
C ARG A 523 -11.87 29.77 -4.13
N ILE A 524 -10.93 29.09 -3.46
CA ILE A 524 -11.05 27.64 -3.19
C ILE A 524 -12.25 27.36 -2.29
N LEU A 525 -12.45 28.20 -1.27
CA LEU A 525 -13.59 28.10 -0.34
C LEU A 525 -14.93 28.37 -1.05
N GLU A 526 -14.95 29.29 -2.02
CA GLU A 526 -16.15 29.67 -2.76
C GLU A 526 -16.45 28.75 -3.97
N SER A 527 -15.45 28.04 -4.48
CA SER A 527 -15.59 27.17 -5.66
C SER A 527 -16.31 25.87 -5.33
N ASN A 528 -17.64 25.83 -5.54
CA ASN A 528 -18.43 24.61 -5.44
C ASN A 528 -19.25 24.35 -6.73
N PRO A 529 -19.04 23.22 -7.44
CA PRO A 529 -18.05 22.18 -7.15
C PRO A 529 -16.61 22.59 -7.49
N LEU A 530 -15.67 22.15 -6.65
CA LEU A 530 -14.24 22.31 -6.90
C LEU A 530 -13.78 21.44 -8.09
N MET A 531 -14.38 20.25 -8.23
CA MET A 531 -14.13 19.28 -9.30
C MET A 531 -15.33 19.23 -10.25
N PRO A 532 -15.18 19.63 -11.52
CA PRO A 532 -16.24 19.50 -12.52
C PRO A 532 -16.69 18.03 -12.66
N ALA A 533 -17.97 17.76 -12.41
CA ALA A 533 -18.55 16.43 -12.48
C ALA A 533 -20.04 16.50 -12.89
N GLU A 534 -20.53 15.43 -13.51
CA GLU A 534 -21.94 15.30 -13.92
C GLU A 534 -22.80 14.90 -12.71
N GLU A 535 -23.94 15.55 -12.56
CA GLU A 535 -24.96 15.17 -11.59
C GLU A 535 -25.74 13.96 -12.13
N VAL A 536 -25.70 12.85 -11.38
CA VAL A 536 -26.30 11.57 -11.80
C VAL A 536 -27.69 11.36 -11.20
N CYS A 537 -27.95 11.97 -10.04
CA CYS A 537 -29.28 12.14 -9.46
C CYS A 537 -29.26 13.37 -8.53
N PRO A 538 -30.43 13.90 -8.10
CA PRO A 538 -30.49 15.14 -7.32
C PRO A 538 -29.57 15.13 -6.09
N GLY A 539 -28.59 16.02 -6.08
CA GLY A 539 -27.63 16.18 -4.98
C GLY A 539 -26.47 15.17 -4.98
N VAL A 540 -26.31 14.36 -6.03
CA VAL A 540 -25.21 13.39 -6.19
C VAL A 540 -24.49 13.59 -7.52
N ARG A 541 -23.19 13.84 -7.44
CA ARG A 541 -22.31 13.94 -8.62
C ARG A 541 -21.38 12.75 -8.68
N GLN A 542 -21.17 12.20 -9.88
CA GLN A 542 -20.23 11.11 -10.06
C GLN A 542 -18.83 11.64 -10.37
N LEU A 543 -17.90 11.47 -9.43
CA LEU A 543 -16.51 11.89 -9.58
C LEU A 543 -15.66 10.84 -10.31
N HIS A 544 -16.00 9.58 -10.13
CA HIS A 544 -15.33 8.41 -10.70
C HIS A 544 -16.32 7.23 -10.68
N ALA A 545 -16.03 6.16 -11.43
CA ALA A 545 -16.85 4.94 -11.44
C ALA A 545 -17.12 4.38 -10.02
N THR A 546 -16.18 4.58 -9.08
CA THR A 546 -16.27 4.06 -7.71
C THR A 546 -16.50 5.12 -6.64
N ARG A 547 -16.64 6.40 -7.03
CA ARG A 547 -16.67 7.53 -6.10
C ARG A 547 -17.68 8.58 -6.50
N ILE A 548 -18.50 8.99 -5.53
CA ILE A 548 -19.46 10.09 -5.69
C ILE A 548 -19.12 11.25 -4.78
N GLU A 549 -19.70 12.42 -5.10
CA GLU A 549 -19.76 13.59 -4.25
C GLU A 549 -21.21 13.91 -3.92
N THR A 550 -21.48 14.28 -2.67
CA THR A 550 -22.82 14.66 -2.20
C THR A 550 -22.77 15.61 -1.00
N GLY A 551 -23.92 16.18 -0.65
CA GLY A 551 -24.12 16.88 0.62
C GLY A 551 -24.34 15.91 1.79
N PRO A 552 -24.50 16.43 3.02
CA PRO A 552 -24.67 15.56 4.19
C PRO A 552 -26.09 14.96 4.31
N GLU A 553 -26.99 15.26 3.36
CA GLU A 553 -28.36 14.73 3.30
C GLU A 553 -28.54 13.93 2.02
N LEU A 554 -28.90 12.64 2.14
CA LEU A 554 -29.17 11.76 1.00
C LEU A 554 -30.68 11.66 0.77
N THR A 555 -31.10 11.85 -0.48
CA THR A 555 -32.49 11.59 -0.89
C THR A 555 -32.74 10.08 -0.99
N ALA A 556 -34.01 9.67 -0.99
CA ALA A 556 -34.37 8.28 -1.25
C ALA A 556 -33.86 7.80 -2.63
N GLU A 557 -33.89 8.69 -3.63
CA GLU A 557 -33.34 8.42 -4.97
C GLU A 557 -31.82 8.17 -4.93
N ALA A 558 -31.07 8.97 -4.15
CA ALA A 558 -29.64 8.79 -3.97
C ALA A 558 -29.29 7.46 -3.29
N LEU A 559 -30.07 7.06 -2.28
CA LEU A 559 -29.89 5.77 -1.59
C LEU A 559 -30.20 4.60 -2.52
N MET A 560 -31.28 4.68 -3.30
CA MET A 560 -31.60 3.67 -4.32
C MET A 560 -30.52 3.58 -5.41
N PHE A 561 -29.96 4.72 -5.83
CA PHE A 561 -28.82 4.77 -6.75
C PHE A 561 -27.60 4.03 -6.15
N LEU A 562 -27.21 4.34 -4.92
CA LEU A 562 -26.09 3.65 -4.25
C LEU A 562 -26.30 2.14 -4.14
N SER A 563 -27.53 1.69 -3.88
CA SER A 563 -27.86 0.26 -3.86
C SER A 563 -27.79 -0.42 -5.23
N ALA A 564 -28.11 0.32 -6.30
CA ALA A 564 -28.01 -0.18 -7.67
C ALA A 564 -26.58 -0.20 -8.22
N HIS A 565 -25.64 0.51 -7.57
CA HIS A 565 -24.27 0.72 -8.03
C HIS A 565 -23.23 0.20 -7.01
N PRO A 566 -23.07 -1.14 -6.89
CA PRO A 566 -22.15 -1.76 -5.93
C PRO A 566 -20.67 -1.48 -6.21
N GLU A 567 -20.32 -0.94 -7.37
CA GLU A 567 -18.98 -0.43 -7.67
C GLU A 567 -18.63 0.83 -6.87
N ILE A 568 -19.62 1.56 -6.34
CA ILE A 568 -19.40 2.75 -5.52
C ILE A 568 -18.94 2.33 -4.13
N THR A 569 -17.65 2.58 -3.87
CA THR A 569 -16.97 2.21 -2.63
C THR A 569 -16.70 3.39 -1.70
N ASP A 570 -16.95 4.61 -2.19
CA ASP A 570 -16.37 5.82 -1.65
C ASP A 570 -17.27 7.04 -1.86
N ILE A 571 -17.57 7.75 -0.78
CA ILE A 571 -18.49 8.88 -0.77
C ILE A 571 -17.74 10.09 -0.23
N VAL A 572 -17.56 11.11 -1.06
CA VAL A 572 -17.04 12.42 -0.63
C VAL A 572 -18.22 13.29 -0.24
N VAL A 573 -18.27 13.68 1.03
CA VAL A 573 -19.30 14.59 1.55
C VAL A 573 -18.71 15.99 1.59
N HIS A 574 -19.30 16.90 0.82
CA HIS A 574 -18.98 18.31 0.94
C HIS A 574 -19.76 18.92 2.11
N LEU A 575 -19.10 19.76 2.90
CA LEU A 575 -19.74 20.54 3.95
C LEU A 575 -19.55 22.03 3.65
N PRO A 576 -20.48 22.90 4.09
CA PRO A 576 -20.25 24.34 3.99
C PRO A 576 -19.06 24.74 4.87
N ASP A 577 -18.22 25.64 4.37
CA ASP A 577 -17.02 26.08 5.11
C ASP A 577 -17.36 26.94 6.34
N ALA A 578 -18.45 27.71 6.22
CA ALA A 578 -19.04 28.45 7.32
C ALA A 578 -20.09 27.60 8.05
N GLY A 579 -20.13 27.72 9.38
CA GLY A 579 -21.13 27.06 10.22
C GLY A 579 -20.56 26.41 11.48
N ASP A 580 -21.48 25.85 12.26
CA ASP A 580 -21.18 25.08 13.47
C ASP A 580 -20.67 23.68 13.10
N LEU A 581 -19.43 23.38 13.47
CA LEU A 581 -18.79 22.09 13.19
C LEU A 581 -19.49 20.92 13.89
N ASN A 582 -20.10 21.15 15.06
CA ASN A 582 -20.84 20.10 15.77
C ASN A 582 -22.13 19.73 15.04
N LEU A 583 -22.84 20.73 14.49
CA LEU A 583 -24.00 20.48 13.65
C LEU A 583 -23.59 19.69 12.41
N GLN A 584 -22.51 20.10 11.74
CA GLN A 584 -21.99 19.40 10.56
C GLN A 584 -21.66 17.93 10.85
N ILE A 585 -20.99 17.65 11.96
CA ILE A 585 -20.69 16.26 12.36
C ILE A 585 -21.95 15.48 12.75
N SER A 586 -22.97 16.12 13.34
CA SER A 586 -24.27 15.48 13.53
C SER A 586 -24.87 15.04 12.19
N GLN A 587 -24.82 15.90 11.17
CA GLN A 587 -25.33 15.55 9.84
C GLN A 587 -24.53 14.41 9.20
N ILE A 588 -23.20 14.37 9.36
CA ILE A 588 -22.38 13.23 8.91
C ILE A 588 -22.79 11.93 9.61
N ARG A 589 -23.05 11.98 10.92
CA ARG A 589 -23.54 10.80 11.67
C ARG A 589 -24.89 10.33 11.15
N ASP A 590 -25.79 11.25 10.85
CA ASP A 590 -27.10 10.90 10.29
C ASP A 590 -26.98 10.31 8.88
N LEU A 591 -26.08 10.83 8.04
CA LEU A 591 -25.73 10.24 6.75
C LEU A 591 -25.20 8.81 6.90
N VAL A 592 -24.27 8.58 7.84
CA VAL A 592 -23.74 7.22 8.09
C VAL A 592 -24.86 6.28 8.54
N ARG A 593 -25.76 6.72 9.43
CA ARG A 593 -26.92 5.92 9.86
C ARG A 593 -27.88 5.60 8.71
N GLN A 594 -28.11 6.56 7.81
CA GLN A 594 -28.92 6.34 6.61
C GLN A 594 -28.27 5.27 5.73
N LEU A 595 -26.97 5.39 5.47
CA LEU A 595 -26.21 4.40 4.70
C LEU A 595 -26.30 3.00 5.31
N ASP A 596 -26.17 2.88 6.64
CA ASP A 596 -26.27 1.59 7.34
C ASP A 596 -27.66 0.90 7.21
N GLY A 597 -28.70 1.67 6.84
CA GLY A 597 -30.05 1.17 6.58
C GLY A 597 -30.27 0.57 5.17
N PHE A 598 -29.31 0.71 4.26
CA PHE A 598 -29.42 0.28 2.86
C PHE A 598 -28.29 -0.69 2.49
N ASP A 599 -28.55 -1.58 1.53
CA ASP A 599 -27.49 -2.44 0.96
C ASP A 599 -26.68 -1.63 -0.03
N HIS A 600 -25.43 -1.34 0.30
CA HIS A 600 -24.47 -0.63 -0.56
C HIS A 600 -23.05 -1.19 -0.31
N ARG A 601 -22.07 -0.77 -1.12
CA ARG A 601 -20.67 -1.19 -0.99
C ARG A 601 -19.72 -0.08 -0.54
N ALA A 602 -20.22 1.14 -0.38
CA ALA A 602 -19.45 2.26 0.15
C ALA A 602 -18.92 1.95 1.56
N PHE A 603 -17.61 1.81 1.68
CA PHE A 603 -16.94 1.61 2.98
C PHE A 603 -16.16 2.85 3.41
N ALA A 604 -15.92 3.80 2.50
CA ALA A 604 -15.24 5.06 2.80
C ALA A 604 -16.23 6.23 2.73
N VAL A 605 -16.17 7.09 3.74
CA VAL A 605 -16.83 8.40 3.77
C VAL A 605 -15.73 9.43 4.00
N ARG A 606 -15.60 10.40 3.10
CA ARG A 606 -14.58 11.44 3.18
C ARG A 606 -15.23 12.78 3.37
N ILE A 607 -14.93 13.43 4.47
CA ILE A 607 -15.42 14.76 4.76
C ILE A 607 -14.47 15.74 4.07
N ARG A 608 -14.89 16.37 2.97
CA ARG A 608 -14.15 17.52 2.44
C ARG A 608 -14.43 18.71 3.33
N TRP A 609 -13.43 19.07 4.13
CA TRP A 609 -13.62 19.99 5.23
C TRP A 609 -12.60 21.11 5.22
N GLN A 610 -12.88 22.15 4.42
CA GLN A 610 -11.95 23.27 4.32
C GLN A 610 -11.94 24.13 5.58
N ALA A 611 -12.96 24.02 6.44
CA ALA A 611 -12.92 24.53 7.81
C ALA A 611 -11.73 23.99 8.63
N PHE A 612 -11.21 22.79 8.34
CA PHE A 612 -9.98 22.28 8.96
C PHE A 612 -8.77 23.18 8.67
N MET A 613 -8.66 23.64 7.42
CA MET A 613 -7.58 24.52 6.95
C MET A 613 -7.77 25.95 7.45
N ALA A 614 -9.02 26.44 7.52
CA ALA A 614 -9.32 27.81 7.90
C ALA A 614 -9.39 28.05 9.43
N ARG A 615 -9.89 27.06 10.19
CA ARG A 615 -10.17 27.17 11.63
C ARG A 615 -9.72 25.92 12.41
N PRO A 616 -8.43 25.53 12.34
CA PRO A 616 -7.94 24.32 13.00
C PRO A 616 -8.13 24.29 14.52
N GLN A 617 -8.28 25.45 15.16
CA GLN A 617 -8.50 25.54 16.61
C GLN A 617 -9.88 25.03 17.05
N ASP A 618 -10.85 24.98 16.14
CA ASP A 618 -12.21 24.51 16.42
C ASP A 618 -12.29 22.96 16.46
N PHE A 619 -11.20 22.27 16.08
CA PHE A 619 -11.07 20.81 16.14
C PHE A 619 -10.59 20.34 17.50
N ASP A 620 -11.45 20.52 18.50
CA ASP A 620 -11.18 20.10 19.87
C ASP A 620 -11.44 18.61 20.12
N GLY A 621 -11.24 18.17 21.36
CA GLY A 621 -11.41 16.77 21.75
C GLY A 621 -12.84 16.26 21.65
N GLU A 622 -13.85 17.12 21.83
CA GLU A 622 -15.25 16.73 21.77
C GLU A 622 -15.67 16.50 20.31
N LEU A 623 -15.32 17.42 19.42
CA LEU A 623 -15.56 17.26 17.98
C LEU A 623 -14.88 15.99 17.45
N ILE A 624 -13.62 15.75 17.83
CA ILE A 624 -12.88 14.55 17.40
C ILE A 624 -13.51 13.26 17.94
N ALA A 625 -14.00 13.26 19.18
CA ALA A 625 -14.74 12.13 19.73
C ALA A 625 -16.04 11.85 18.96
N ASN A 626 -16.75 12.92 18.57
CA ASN A 626 -17.97 12.82 17.75
C ASN A 626 -17.69 12.27 16.34
N ILE A 627 -16.60 12.70 15.70
CA ILE A 627 -16.12 12.16 14.41
C ILE A 627 -15.81 10.67 14.56
N ARG A 628 -15.04 10.30 15.59
CA ARG A 628 -14.70 8.89 15.87
C ARG A 628 -15.94 8.03 16.07
N GLY A 629 -16.96 8.54 16.77
CA GLY A 629 -18.21 7.84 17.01
C GLY A 629 -19.05 7.59 15.75
N ALA A 630 -18.69 8.20 14.60
CA ALA A 630 -19.30 7.96 13.30
C ALA A 630 -18.53 6.92 12.44
N ALA A 631 -17.30 6.59 12.82
CA ALA A 631 -16.48 5.62 12.11
C ALA A 631 -16.69 4.21 12.66
N ASP A 632 -16.61 3.21 11.78
CA ASP A 632 -16.54 1.80 12.13
C ASP A 632 -15.37 1.17 11.36
N VAL A 633 -14.51 0.44 12.04
CA VAL A 633 -13.39 -0.28 11.41
C VAL A 633 -13.58 -1.79 11.55
N SER A 634 -14.80 -2.23 11.85
CA SER A 634 -15.19 -3.62 11.87
C SER A 634 -15.00 -4.25 10.48
N LEU A 635 -14.67 -5.53 10.47
CA LEU A 635 -14.39 -6.24 9.22
C LEU A 635 -15.66 -6.50 8.40
N THR A 636 -16.82 -6.56 9.04
CA THR A 636 -18.10 -6.92 8.41
C THR A 636 -18.85 -5.73 7.83
N ARG A 637 -18.65 -4.53 8.41
CA ARG A 637 -19.29 -3.28 7.97
C ARG A 637 -18.33 -2.09 8.15
N PRO A 638 -17.17 -2.10 7.49
CA PRO A 638 -16.21 -1.01 7.63
C PRO A 638 -16.81 0.31 7.14
N ARG A 639 -16.71 1.34 7.97
CA ARG A 639 -17.01 2.75 7.71
C ARG A 639 -15.79 3.61 8.03
N LEU A 640 -14.90 3.70 7.07
CA LEU A 640 -13.68 4.48 7.15
C LEU A 640 -13.98 5.94 6.91
N LEU A 641 -13.85 6.74 7.97
CA LEU A 641 -14.00 8.17 7.91
C LEU A 641 -12.64 8.84 7.71
N GLU A 642 -12.52 9.70 6.71
CA GLU A 642 -11.32 10.49 6.42
C GLU A 642 -11.67 11.97 6.26
N VAL A 643 -10.69 12.85 6.49
CA VAL A 643 -10.80 14.29 6.28
C VAL A 643 -9.95 14.68 5.07
N GLU A 644 -10.61 15.22 4.05
CA GLU A 644 -10.00 15.78 2.85
C GLU A 644 -9.81 17.30 3.00
N THR A 645 -8.60 17.78 2.68
CA THR A 645 -8.23 19.19 2.78
C THR A 645 -7.46 19.66 1.54
N TRP A 646 -7.50 20.96 1.25
CA TRP A 646 -6.81 21.57 0.11
C TRP A 646 -5.83 22.66 0.54
N TRP A 647 -4.64 22.68 -0.04
CA TRP A 647 -3.52 23.54 0.37
C TRP A 647 -2.86 24.23 -0.81
N MET A 648 -2.38 25.46 -0.59
CA MET A 648 -1.72 26.27 -1.61
C MET A 648 -0.25 26.53 -1.31
N ALA A 649 0.08 26.70 -0.04
CA ALA A 649 1.41 27.11 0.41
C ALA A 649 1.74 26.52 1.79
N PRO A 650 3.03 26.32 2.11
CA PRO A 650 3.45 25.75 3.40
C PRO A 650 3.07 26.64 4.59
N GLY A 651 3.03 27.96 4.39
CA GLY A 651 2.69 28.94 5.43
C GLY A 651 1.26 28.81 5.99
N GLN A 652 0.36 28.11 5.27
CA GLN A 652 -0.99 27.83 5.75
C GLN A 652 -1.00 26.76 6.85
N VAL A 653 0.05 25.95 6.96
CA VAL A 653 0.12 24.84 7.92
C VAL A 653 0.56 25.35 9.30
N LEU A 654 -0.42 25.81 10.08
CA LEU A 654 -0.24 26.28 11.46
C LEU A 654 0.02 25.16 12.49
N PRO A 655 0.63 25.46 13.66
CA PRO A 655 0.76 24.52 14.77
C PRO A 655 -0.56 23.92 15.28
N ALA A 656 -1.67 24.66 15.16
CA ALA A 656 -3.00 24.17 15.50
C ALA A 656 -3.42 22.97 14.61
N HIS A 657 -3.10 22.99 13.32
CA HIS A 657 -3.33 21.86 12.42
C HIS A 657 -2.59 20.61 12.89
N ARG A 658 -1.35 20.77 13.36
CA ARG A 658 -0.59 19.63 13.91
C ARG A 658 -1.29 18.99 15.09
N LYS A 659 -1.82 19.81 16.01
CA LYS A 659 -2.56 19.31 17.18
C LYS A 659 -3.80 18.55 16.74
N ALA A 660 -4.60 19.15 15.84
CA ALA A 660 -5.84 18.57 15.34
C ALA A 660 -5.60 17.28 14.52
N ALA A 661 -4.71 17.30 13.53
CA ALA A 661 -4.41 16.14 12.68
C ALA A 661 -3.85 14.95 13.48
N ARG A 662 -2.98 15.21 14.48
CA ARG A 662 -2.46 14.14 15.35
C ARG A 662 -3.53 13.58 16.28
N ALA A 663 -4.45 14.41 16.77
CA ALA A 663 -5.56 13.96 17.58
C ALA A 663 -6.56 13.12 16.76
N LEU A 664 -6.87 13.53 15.53
CA LEU A 664 -7.65 12.74 14.57
C LEU A 664 -6.95 11.41 14.25
N THR A 665 -5.65 11.42 13.95
CA THR A 665 -4.88 10.21 13.70
C THR A 665 -4.90 9.27 14.92
N ALA A 666 -4.75 9.80 16.14
CA ALA A 666 -4.85 9.01 17.37
C ALA A 666 -6.25 8.42 17.59
N ALA A 667 -7.28 9.00 16.98
CA ALA A 667 -8.64 8.48 16.95
C ALA A 667 -8.91 7.50 15.78
N GLY A 668 -7.89 7.18 14.97
CA GLY A 668 -8.01 6.34 13.78
C GLY A 668 -8.57 7.06 12.54
N ILE A 669 -8.68 8.39 12.59
CA ILE A 669 -9.20 9.23 11.51
C ILE A 669 -8.03 9.85 10.75
N ARG A 670 -7.95 9.59 9.45
CA ARG A 670 -6.88 10.12 8.60
C ARG A 670 -7.23 11.51 8.08
N VAL A 671 -6.22 12.36 7.98
CA VAL A 671 -6.30 13.68 7.34
C VAL A 671 -5.33 13.68 6.17
N TYR A 672 -5.83 14.02 4.98
CA TYR A 672 -5.00 14.14 3.79
C TYR A 672 -5.22 15.47 3.09
N GLY A 673 -4.17 15.92 2.41
CA GLY A 673 -4.08 17.18 1.70
C GLY A 673 -3.91 16.99 0.20
N ASN A 674 -4.60 17.82 -0.57
CA ASN A 674 -4.45 17.99 -2.00
C ASN A 674 -3.89 19.39 -2.30
N LEU A 675 -3.17 19.54 -3.41
CA LEU A 675 -2.63 20.83 -3.86
C LEU A 675 -2.94 21.05 -5.35
N PRO A 676 -3.63 22.13 -5.73
CA PRO A 676 -3.72 22.54 -7.13
C PRO A 676 -2.49 23.35 -7.52
N LEU A 677 -1.82 22.98 -8.61
CA LEU A 677 -0.74 23.78 -9.17
C LEU A 677 -1.32 25.00 -9.88
N ILE A 678 -0.97 26.18 -9.39
CA ILE A 678 -1.37 27.47 -9.95
C ILE A 678 -0.11 28.21 -10.40
N SER A 679 -0.12 28.58 -11.67
CA SER A 679 1.01 29.24 -12.34
C SER A 679 1.39 30.55 -11.64
N GLY A 680 2.67 30.72 -11.29
CA GLY A 680 3.19 31.88 -10.56
C GLY A 680 2.62 32.02 -9.14
N VAL A 681 2.28 30.90 -8.49
CA VAL A 681 1.84 30.84 -7.08
C VAL A 681 2.64 29.78 -6.34
N ASN A 682 2.51 28.53 -6.79
CA ASN A 682 3.06 27.37 -6.11
C ASN A 682 3.61 26.30 -7.07
N ASP A 683 3.91 26.72 -8.31
CA ASP A 683 4.43 25.88 -9.38
C ASP A 683 5.97 25.83 -9.43
N THR A 684 6.63 25.99 -8.27
CA THR A 684 8.08 25.82 -8.13
C THR A 684 8.42 24.54 -7.37
N PRO A 685 9.56 23.89 -7.68
CA PRO A 685 9.99 22.68 -6.98
C PRO A 685 10.10 22.85 -5.45
N GLU A 686 10.66 23.97 -5.01
CA GLU A 686 10.88 24.30 -3.60
C GLU A 686 9.55 24.50 -2.87
N MET A 687 8.60 25.23 -3.46
CA MET A 687 7.31 25.48 -2.82
C MET A 687 6.52 24.19 -2.56
N VAL A 688 6.52 23.27 -3.52
CA VAL A 688 5.82 21.99 -3.38
C VAL A 688 6.55 21.09 -2.38
N ALA A 689 7.88 21.08 -2.37
CA ALA A 689 8.67 20.34 -1.39
C ALA A 689 8.46 20.85 0.04
N ASP A 690 8.45 22.17 0.23
CA ASP A 690 8.17 22.80 1.53
C ASP A 690 6.75 22.52 1.99
N THR A 691 5.78 22.54 1.08
CA THR A 691 4.38 22.16 1.39
C THR A 691 4.29 20.70 1.82
N ALA A 692 4.95 19.80 1.09
CA ALA A 692 5.02 18.38 1.45
C ALA A 692 5.59 18.19 2.86
N HIS A 693 6.66 18.93 3.19
CA HIS A 693 7.30 18.86 4.49
C HIS A 693 6.41 19.42 5.61
N ALA A 694 5.74 20.54 5.37
CA ALA A 694 4.83 21.18 6.31
C ALA A 694 3.64 20.25 6.65
N LEU A 695 2.99 19.68 5.63
CA LEU A 695 1.89 18.73 5.80
C LEU A 695 2.32 17.50 6.59
N ARG A 696 3.44 16.88 6.19
CA ARG A 696 3.96 15.71 6.89
C ARG A 696 4.30 16.02 8.34
N HIS A 697 4.87 17.19 8.61
CA HIS A 697 5.20 17.61 9.97
C HIS A 697 3.95 17.85 10.83
N ALA A 698 2.83 18.28 10.22
CA ALA A 698 1.53 18.38 10.86
C ALA A 698 0.86 17.00 11.09
N GLY A 699 1.29 15.95 10.40
CA GLY A 699 0.61 14.64 10.42
C GLY A 699 -0.51 14.55 9.40
N ILE A 700 -0.42 15.33 8.33
CA ILE A 700 -1.34 15.32 7.19
C ILE A 700 -0.66 14.59 6.04
N GLU A 701 -1.34 13.61 5.44
CA GLU A 701 -0.82 12.88 4.28
C GLU A 701 -0.89 13.76 3.03
N PHE A 702 0.21 13.90 2.30
CA PHE A 702 0.17 14.63 1.02
C PHE A 702 -0.24 13.68 -0.11
N HIS A 703 -1.51 13.76 -0.51
CA HIS A 703 -2.12 12.76 -1.40
C HIS A 703 -1.94 13.14 -2.88
N HIS A 704 -2.50 14.26 -3.33
CA HIS A 704 -2.47 14.67 -4.73
C HIS A 704 -1.87 16.06 -4.97
N VAL A 705 -1.16 16.18 -6.09
CA VAL A 705 -0.86 17.43 -6.77
C VAL A 705 -1.62 17.45 -8.10
N TYR A 706 -2.61 18.34 -8.22
CA TYR A 706 -3.40 18.51 -9.44
C TYR A 706 -2.68 19.46 -10.40
N ALA A 707 -2.08 18.92 -11.45
CA ALA A 707 -1.35 19.67 -12.47
C ALA A 707 -2.27 20.50 -13.38
N ALA A 708 -3.49 20.01 -13.66
CA ALA A 708 -4.48 20.69 -14.50
C ALA A 708 -5.90 20.14 -14.29
N GLY A 709 -6.90 20.84 -14.87
CA GLY A 709 -8.29 20.38 -15.02
C GLY A 709 -9.28 20.85 -13.96
N LEU A 710 -8.84 21.53 -12.89
CA LEU A 710 -9.73 22.07 -11.86
C LEU A 710 -10.32 23.42 -12.28
N SER A 711 -11.53 23.74 -11.82
CA SER A 711 -12.21 25.00 -12.14
C SER A 711 -11.37 26.23 -11.79
N LEU A 712 -10.69 26.21 -10.63
CA LEU A 712 -9.81 27.28 -10.17
C LEU A 712 -8.61 27.53 -11.10
N GLN A 713 -8.11 26.48 -11.77
CA GLN A 713 -6.97 26.60 -12.68
C GLN A 713 -7.34 27.36 -13.96
N ASN A 714 -8.61 27.33 -14.37
CA ASN A 714 -9.05 27.97 -15.61
C ASN A 714 -8.83 29.49 -15.60
N GLU A 715 -8.96 30.14 -14.45
CA GLU A 715 -8.84 31.59 -14.33
C GLU A 715 -7.43 32.11 -14.61
N ARG A 716 -6.40 31.35 -14.22
CA ARG A 716 -5.00 31.79 -14.29
C ARG A 716 -4.15 30.94 -15.22
N ASN A 717 -4.23 29.61 -15.11
CA ASN A 717 -3.40 28.72 -15.90
C ASN A 717 -3.78 28.79 -17.40
N THR A 718 -5.01 29.20 -17.75
CA THR A 718 -5.38 29.42 -19.17
C THR A 718 -4.57 30.55 -19.81
N ALA A 719 -4.35 31.65 -19.08
CA ALA A 719 -3.51 32.75 -19.55
C ALA A 719 -2.00 32.43 -19.40
N CYS A 720 -1.66 31.57 -18.44
CA CYS A 720 -0.28 31.26 -18.09
C CYS A 720 -0.09 29.75 -17.83
N PRO A 721 -0.01 28.92 -18.89
CA PRO A 721 0.02 27.46 -18.74
C PRO A 721 1.26 26.97 -17.99
N ILE A 722 1.09 25.91 -17.19
CA ILE A 722 2.21 25.20 -16.57
C ILE A 722 2.71 24.14 -17.56
N PRO A 723 3.97 24.20 -18.02
CA PRO A 723 4.49 23.24 -18.97
C PRO A 723 4.81 21.89 -18.29
N ALA A 724 4.74 20.80 -19.05
CA ALA A 724 4.91 19.45 -18.52
C ALA A 724 6.30 19.22 -17.88
N ASP A 725 7.35 19.82 -18.45
CA ASP A 725 8.73 19.75 -17.91
C ASP A 725 8.86 20.40 -16.52
N ARG A 726 8.09 21.46 -16.23
CA ARG A 726 8.00 22.07 -14.90
C ARG A 726 7.38 21.11 -13.89
N VAL A 727 6.32 20.39 -14.26
CA VAL A 727 5.72 19.37 -13.38
C VAL A 727 6.71 18.22 -13.12
N LEU A 728 7.44 17.77 -14.13
CA LEU A 728 8.50 16.76 -13.98
C LEU A 728 9.67 17.25 -13.11
N ALA A 729 10.04 18.53 -13.22
CA ALA A 729 11.06 19.15 -12.37
C ALA A 729 10.61 19.20 -10.90
N ILE A 730 9.36 19.59 -10.65
CA ILE A 730 8.74 19.54 -9.32
C ILE A 730 8.79 18.11 -8.77
N ALA A 731 8.27 17.13 -9.51
CA ALA A 731 8.23 15.75 -9.06
C ALA A 731 9.62 15.15 -8.80
N SER A 732 10.58 15.44 -9.67
CA SER A 732 11.97 15.01 -9.49
C SER A 732 12.62 15.61 -8.25
N HIS A 733 12.36 16.90 -7.99
CA HIS A 733 12.89 17.58 -6.81
C HIS A 733 12.27 17.02 -5.53
N VAL A 734 10.93 16.93 -5.47
CA VAL A 734 10.20 16.38 -4.32
C VAL A 734 10.67 14.95 -4.02
N ARG A 735 10.80 14.09 -5.04
CA ARG A 735 11.33 12.72 -4.89
C ARG A 735 12.73 12.67 -4.27
N LYS A 736 13.58 13.63 -4.63
CA LYS A 736 14.98 13.71 -4.20
C LYS A 736 15.12 14.22 -2.77
N VAL A 737 14.38 15.28 -2.39
CA VAL A 737 14.58 15.99 -1.11
C VAL A 737 13.58 15.61 -0.02
N CYS A 738 12.42 15.06 -0.39
CA CYS A 738 11.37 14.67 0.54
C CYS A 738 11.41 13.17 0.87
N SER A 739 10.76 12.80 1.97
CA SER A 739 10.55 11.41 2.38
C SER A 739 9.70 10.70 1.32
N GLY A 740 9.83 9.36 1.22
CA GLY A 740 8.88 8.58 0.42
C GLY A 740 7.41 8.81 0.82
N ARG A 741 7.12 9.14 2.08
CA ARG A 741 5.76 9.38 2.59
C ARG A 741 5.28 10.82 2.38
N GLU A 742 6.15 11.67 1.84
CA GLU A 742 5.86 13.05 1.45
C GLU A 742 5.59 13.19 -0.05
N ILE A 743 5.81 12.13 -0.83
CA ILE A 743 5.62 12.19 -2.28
C ILE A 743 4.12 12.07 -2.60
N PRO A 744 3.51 13.05 -3.29
CA PRO A 744 2.13 12.96 -3.75
C PRO A 744 2.03 12.19 -5.07
N LEU A 745 0.82 11.82 -5.49
CA LEU A 745 0.57 11.49 -6.90
C LEU A 745 0.33 12.80 -7.67
N TYR A 746 0.93 12.89 -8.85
CA TYR A 746 0.69 14.00 -9.77
C TYR A 746 -0.44 13.60 -10.71
N VAL A 747 -1.50 14.39 -10.75
CA VAL A 747 -2.75 14.04 -11.43
C VAL A 747 -3.29 15.20 -12.26
N ILE A 748 -4.13 14.89 -13.24
CA ILE A 748 -4.88 15.83 -14.04
C ILE A 748 -6.35 15.46 -13.88
N TRP A 749 -7.19 16.44 -13.56
CA TRP A 749 -8.64 16.25 -13.52
C TRP A 749 -9.21 16.23 -14.94
N THR A 750 -10.12 15.30 -15.21
CA THR A 750 -10.89 15.23 -16.45
C THR A 750 -12.38 15.09 -16.13
N PRO A 751 -13.30 15.36 -17.08
CA PRO A 751 -14.73 15.10 -16.86
C PRO A 751 -15.07 13.65 -16.49
N LYS A 752 -14.16 12.70 -16.69
CA LYS A 752 -14.31 11.28 -16.32
C LYS A 752 -13.58 10.90 -15.03
N GLY A 753 -13.08 11.87 -14.27
CA GLY A 753 -12.30 11.68 -13.04
C GLY A 753 -10.80 11.92 -13.22
N GLU A 754 -10.00 11.56 -12.22
CA GLU A 754 -8.55 11.79 -12.24
C GLU A 754 -7.81 10.87 -13.20
N LYS A 755 -6.90 11.46 -13.97
CA LYS A 755 -5.87 10.77 -14.75
C LYS A 755 -4.50 11.06 -14.14
N ASP A 756 -3.61 10.08 -14.07
CA ASP A 756 -2.25 10.36 -13.61
C ASP A 756 -1.47 11.19 -14.64
N PHE A 757 -0.63 12.08 -14.13
CA PHE A 757 0.26 12.88 -14.94
C PHE A 757 1.32 11.98 -15.59
N GLY A 758 1.36 11.96 -16.92
CA GLY A 758 2.30 11.17 -17.72
C GLY A 758 1.66 10.27 -18.78
N LEU A 759 2.36 9.19 -19.13
CA LEU A 759 2.10 8.34 -20.32
C LEU A 759 0.87 7.41 -20.18
N GLY A 760 -0.34 7.94 -20.41
CA GLY A 760 -1.44 7.09 -20.87
C GLY A 760 -1.38 6.95 -22.38
N THR A 761 -1.05 5.76 -22.91
CA THR A 761 -1.15 5.21 -24.30
C THR A 761 -0.95 6.10 -25.55
N SER A 762 -0.61 7.37 -25.42
CA SER A 762 -0.49 8.33 -26.51
C SER A 762 0.71 9.29 -26.32
N GLY A 763 1.75 8.83 -25.62
CA GLY A 763 2.91 9.65 -25.27
C GLY A 763 2.60 10.66 -24.15
N PRO A 764 3.57 11.50 -23.74
CA PRO A 764 3.38 12.42 -22.61
C PRO A 764 2.42 13.57 -22.90
N VAL A 765 1.74 13.57 -24.05
CA VAL A 765 1.33 14.80 -24.71
C VAL A 765 0.07 14.67 -25.59
N ALA A 766 -0.26 13.51 -26.16
CA ALA A 766 -1.37 13.45 -27.12
C ALA A 766 -2.72 13.31 -26.41
N GLY A 767 -3.25 14.45 -25.98
CA GLY A 767 -4.59 14.59 -25.38
C GLY A 767 -4.69 15.78 -24.42
N LEU A 768 -3.57 16.25 -23.87
CA LEU A 768 -3.54 17.34 -22.89
C LEU A 768 -3.67 18.72 -23.53
N SER A 769 -3.40 18.86 -24.84
CA SER A 769 -3.59 20.09 -25.61
C SER A 769 -5.05 20.56 -25.72
N LYS A 770 -6.02 19.74 -25.25
CA LYS A 770 -7.44 20.08 -25.17
C LYS A 770 -7.91 20.48 -23.76
N ILE A 771 -7.03 20.42 -22.76
CA ILE A 771 -7.36 20.80 -21.37
C ILE A 771 -6.98 22.28 -21.18
N PRO A 772 -7.93 23.17 -20.82
CA PRO A 772 -7.64 24.58 -20.60
C PRO A 772 -6.49 24.77 -19.60
N GLY A 773 -5.50 25.59 -19.96
CA GLY A 773 -4.38 25.96 -19.09
C GLY A 773 -3.23 24.96 -18.96
N PHE A 774 -3.14 23.96 -19.84
CA PHE A 774 -2.00 23.04 -19.93
C PHE A 774 -1.38 23.06 -21.33
N THR A 775 -0.04 23.08 -21.41
CA THR A 775 0.71 22.98 -22.68
C THR A 775 1.75 21.88 -22.61
N CYS A 776 1.74 21.03 -23.64
CA CYS A 776 2.61 19.88 -23.78
C CYS A 776 4.03 20.21 -24.24
#